data_AF-F7JQ97-F1
#
_entry.id   AF-F7JQ97-F1
#
_cell.length_a   1.000
_cell.length_b   1.000
_cell.length_c   1.000
_cell.angle_alpha   90.00
_cell.angle_beta   90.00
_cell.angle_gamma   90.00
#
_symmetry.space_group_name_H-M   'P 1'
#
loop_
_entity.id
_entity.type
_entity.pdbx_description
1 polymer ?
#
loop_
_entity_poly.entity_id
_entity_poly.type
_entity_poly.pdbx_seq_one_letter_code
_entity_poly.pdbx_strand_id
1 'polypeptide(L)'
;MKERDNIKKEALRYTQNRELSWLRFDQRVLEEAQDQSVPLLERMKFVSIFTSNLDEFFMIRVGSLYDMAAVDNKQTDSRSGMTPREQLDAIYDAVAPLYKERDKTYAEIKKHLAQYGICGTSFKELETQEKKYVKKYFKEQIFPLLSPQIVDANHPFPHLLNKEIYVIATLKQENSTGTTIGIVPVPQFISDIVYLPGQDVRYIRMEKVIMEFLELIFSQYEVSDKNYICVTRNADVSPEDEAYADEEDFRFIMRETLHKRRRLAAVRLEVANPLTKEMEKYLCEKLGIGQKCIFRTKMPMKLDFIFSVIDKIPASMKRPLMDEPFTPQPSASVADGSVMAQVKKRDILLSYPYESMEPFLQLIKEASKDPDVMTIKITIYRLAKKSRLVEYLCAAAENGKEVTVLIELRARFDEQNNIDWSERMEEAGCRVIYGIEGYKVHSKICLITYRSRNEIRYITQIGTGNYNEKTAKMYTDYSLMTGDQGIGEDAVIFFKNMAIGNLNGVYQNLIVSPTSLKQKVLKLMDEEIRKGSAGRIIMKMNSVTDMDFIRKAAEASRAGVKVDLIVRGICCILPGIPGETENLKVTSIVGRYLEHPRVFVFGTGDEQKVYLGSADMMTRNTEKRVEVACPIYDAAIKKRLVRYLNIMLADNVKARKMLPDGTYQKKTGGERTICAQEYFMKEALDAERPVRTKEKKNLLSRVRRWFR
;
A
#
# COMPACT_ATOMS: atom_id res chain seq x y z
N MET A 1 24.61 -14.41 37.90
CA MET A 1 23.46 -14.28 38.82
C MET A 1 23.46 -12.84 39.32
N LYS A 2 22.40 -12.08 38.97
CA LYS A 2 22.06 -10.72 39.43
C LYS A 2 22.99 -9.56 39.06
N GLU A 3 22.89 -9.06 37.82
CA GLU A 3 23.07 -7.62 37.48
C GLU A 3 22.69 -7.31 36.00
N ARG A 4 21.58 -7.87 35.50
CA ARG A 4 21.04 -7.52 34.17
C ARG A 4 19.54 -7.23 34.16
N ASP A 5 18.92 -7.12 35.32
CA ASP A 5 17.50 -6.81 35.46
C ASP A 5 17.32 -5.41 36.05
N ASN A 6 16.42 -4.63 35.45
CA ASN A 6 16.01 -3.24 35.78
C ASN A 6 16.76 -2.06 35.16
N ILE A 7 17.07 -2.10 33.85
CA ILE A 7 16.84 -0.87 33.06
C ILE A 7 15.35 -0.88 32.71
N LYS A 8 14.53 -0.13 33.46
CA LYS A 8 13.27 0.37 32.89
C LYS A 8 13.67 1.05 31.58
N LYS A 9 13.35 0.44 30.43
CA LYS A 9 13.54 1.07 29.11
C LYS A 9 12.70 2.36 29.14
N GLU A 10 13.31 3.48 29.52
CA GLU A 10 12.68 4.78 29.33
C GLU A 10 12.34 4.89 27.85
N ALA A 11 11.07 5.06 27.54
CA ALA A 11 10.63 5.35 26.18
C ALA A 11 11.46 6.54 25.69
N LEU A 12 12.15 6.37 24.55
CA LEU A 12 12.99 7.42 24.01
C LEU A 12 12.10 8.63 23.72
N ARG A 13 12.45 9.80 24.27
CA ARG A 13 11.60 11.01 24.16
C ARG A 13 11.37 11.47 22.72
N TYR A 14 12.16 10.96 21.77
CA TYR A 14 12.08 11.23 20.35
C TYR A 14 11.43 10.10 19.54
N THR A 15 10.71 9.17 20.18
CA THR A 15 9.96 8.12 19.48
C THR A 15 8.46 8.19 19.73
N GLN A 16 7.69 7.61 18.81
CA GLN A 16 6.22 7.52 18.90
C GLN A 16 5.73 6.11 18.57
N ASN A 17 4.51 5.80 19.04
CA ASN A 17 3.86 4.52 18.76
C ASN A 17 3.62 4.32 17.25
N ARG A 18 3.92 3.11 16.77
CA ARG A 18 3.80 2.72 15.36
C ARG A 18 2.37 2.85 14.83
N GLU A 19 1.38 2.43 15.62
CA GLU A 19 0.00 2.34 15.18
C GLU A 19 -0.68 3.71 15.17
N LEU A 20 -0.37 4.56 16.13
CA LEU A 20 -0.80 5.97 16.10
C LEU A 20 -0.16 6.73 14.92
N SER A 21 1.10 6.44 14.61
CA SER A 21 1.76 6.99 13.41
C SER A 21 1.09 6.52 12.12
N TRP A 22 0.61 5.26 12.07
CA TRP A 22 -0.20 4.76 10.95
C TRP A 22 -1.55 5.46 10.84
N LEU A 23 -2.27 5.67 11.95
CA LEU A 23 -3.54 6.41 11.94
C LEU A 23 -3.37 7.85 11.42
N ARG A 24 -2.25 8.50 11.77
CA ARG A 24 -1.89 9.83 11.22
C ARG A 24 -1.53 9.80 9.75
N PHE A 25 -1.03 8.66 9.22
CA PHE A 25 -0.95 8.46 7.77
C PHE A 25 -2.33 8.43 7.13
N ASP A 26 -3.24 7.63 7.65
CA ASP A 26 -4.57 7.52 7.05
C ASP A 26 -5.37 8.83 7.22
N GLN A 27 -5.18 9.57 8.32
CA GLN A 27 -5.70 10.93 8.46
C GLN A 27 -5.29 11.84 7.30
N ARG A 28 -4.03 11.78 6.83
CA ARG A 28 -3.56 12.56 5.66
C ARG A 28 -4.21 12.09 4.35
N VAL A 29 -4.64 10.83 4.25
CA VAL A 29 -5.47 10.34 3.13
C VAL A 29 -6.86 10.98 3.19
N LEU A 30 -7.45 11.08 4.39
CA LEU A 30 -8.73 11.77 4.58
C LEU A 30 -8.63 13.29 4.29
N GLU A 31 -7.50 13.92 4.62
CA GLU A 31 -7.25 15.33 4.27
C GLU A 31 -7.32 15.57 2.76
N GLU A 32 -6.90 14.62 1.91
CA GLU A 32 -7.06 14.76 0.44
C GLU A 32 -8.54 14.72 0.02
N ALA A 33 -9.41 14.03 0.76
CA ALA A 33 -10.86 14.11 0.55
C ALA A 33 -11.47 15.44 1.03
N GLN A 34 -10.79 16.15 1.92
CA GLN A 34 -11.21 17.45 2.46
C GLN A 34 -10.68 18.63 1.61
N ASP A 35 -9.57 18.42 0.90
CA ASP A 35 -8.93 19.43 0.06
C ASP A 35 -9.82 19.82 -1.13
N GLN A 36 -10.24 21.08 -1.18
CA GLN A 36 -11.11 21.59 -2.25
C GLN A 36 -10.41 21.74 -3.61
N SER A 37 -9.07 21.70 -3.64
CA SER A 37 -8.31 21.66 -4.90
C SER A 37 -8.37 20.30 -5.58
N VAL A 38 -8.77 19.24 -4.86
CA VAL A 38 -8.94 17.90 -5.41
C VAL A 38 -10.33 17.78 -6.05
N PRO A 39 -10.45 17.26 -7.29
CA PRO A 39 -11.74 17.10 -7.94
C PRO A 39 -12.72 16.23 -7.14
N LEU A 40 -14.03 16.52 -7.27
CA LEU A 40 -15.05 16.02 -6.35
C LEU A 40 -15.16 14.48 -6.31
N LEU A 41 -15.05 13.79 -7.44
CA LEU A 41 -15.05 12.33 -7.48
C LEU A 41 -13.73 11.73 -7.00
N GLU A 42 -12.60 12.43 -7.16
CA GLU A 42 -11.33 12.00 -6.56
C GLU A 42 -11.38 12.11 -5.03
N ARG A 43 -11.99 13.17 -4.49
CA ARG A 43 -12.27 13.29 -3.05
C ARG A 43 -13.11 12.11 -2.54
N MET A 44 -14.13 11.70 -3.31
CA MET A 44 -14.94 10.52 -2.95
C MET A 44 -14.11 9.23 -2.96
N LYS A 45 -13.19 9.06 -3.92
CA LYS A 45 -12.26 7.93 -3.90
C LYS A 45 -11.34 7.97 -2.68
N PHE A 46 -10.84 9.13 -2.26
CA PHE A 46 -10.04 9.24 -1.04
C PHE A 46 -10.81 8.81 0.22
N VAL A 47 -12.11 9.12 0.33
CA VAL A 47 -12.96 8.58 1.42
C VAL A 47 -13.01 7.04 1.35
N SER A 48 -13.15 6.48 0.15
CA SER A 48 -13.14 5.01 -0.04
C SER A 48 -11.78 4.40 0.32
N ILE A 49 -10.67 5.03 -0.06
CA ILE A 49 -9.31 4.58 0.24
C ILE A 49 -9.06 4.61 1.74
N PHE A 50 -9.39 5.71 2.41
CA PHE A 50 -9.32 5.83 3.88
C PHE A 50 -10.10 4.69 4.56
N THR A 51 -11.33 4.43 4.11
CA THR A 51 -12.16 3.39 4.71
C THR A 51 -11.56 2.00 4.51
N SER A 52 -11.09 1.69 3.30
CA SER A 52 -10.44 0.41 3.00
C SER A 52 -9.14 0.22 3.79
N ASN A 53 -8.32 1.27 3.93
CA ASN A 53 -7.09 1.25 4.71
C ASN A 53 -7.41 0.95 6.19
N LEU A 54 -8.39 1.67 6.75
CA LEU A 54 -8.80 1.50 8.14
C LEU A 54 -9.33 0.10 8.41
N ASP A 55 -10.11 -0.47 7.47
CA ASP A 55 -10.57 -1.86 7.56
C ASP A 55 -9.41 -2.85 7.63
N GLU A 56 -8.41 -2.71 6.75
CA GLU A 56 -7.21 -3.55 6.79
C GLU A 56 -6.44 -3.38 8.12
N PHE A 57 -6.32 -2.14 8.60
CA PHE A 57 -5.69 -1.87 9.88
C PHE A 57 -6.41 -2.54 11.06
N PHE A 58 -7.75 -2.52 11.09
CA PHE A 58 -8.51 -3.23 12.11
C PHE A 58 -8.33 -4.75 11.99
N MET A 59 -8.46 -5.32 10.79
CA MET A 59 -8.35 -6.76 10.58
C MET A 59 -6.95 -7.30 10.92
N ILE A 60 -5.90 -6.54 10.61
CA ILE A 60 -4.51 -6.99 10.77
C ILE A 60 -3.89 -6.46 12.05
N ARG A 61 -3.80 -5.14 12.23
CA ARG A 61 -3.02 -4.55 13.32
C ARG A 61 -3.75 -4.60 14.65
N VAL A 62 -5.01 -4.16 14.67
CA VAL A 62 -5.85 -4.24 15.88
C VAL A 62 -6.11 -5.69 16.24
N GLY A 63 -6.38 -6.54 15.24
CA GLY A 63 -6.47 -7.99 15.42
C GLY A 63 -5.26 -8.60 16.13
N SER A 64 -4.05 -8.30 15.64
CA SER A 64 -2.84 -8.81 16.27
C SER A 64 -2.60 -8.26 17.68
N LEU A 65 -2.86 -6.98 17.94
CA LEU A 65 -2.77 -6.41 19.29
C LEU A 65 -3.81 -7.01 20.25
N TYR A 66 -5.01 -7.32 19.75
CA TYR A 66 -6.05 -8.00 20.51
C TYR A 66 -5.61 -9.41 20.91
N ASP A 67 -5.03 -10.16 19.98
CA ASP A 67 -4.48 -11.48 20.26
C ASP A 67 -3.30 -11.39 21.24
N MET A 68 -2.43 -10.38 21.11
CA MET A 68 -1.34 -10.12 22.06
C MET A 68 -1.86 -9.85 23.46
N ALA A 69 -2.79 -8.90 23.61
CA ALA A 69 -3.37 -8.53 24.90
C ALA A 69 -4.05 -9.72 25.62
N ALA A 70 -4.59 -10.67 24.85
CA ALA A 70 -5.25 -11.87 25.38
C ALA A 70 -4.28 -13.02 25.72
N VAL A 71 -3.03 -12.96 25.27
CA VAL A 71 -1.97 -13.96 25.57
C VAL A 71 -1.01 -13.42 26.63
N ASP A 72 -0.40 -12.27 26.38
CA ASP A 72 0.48 -11.58 27.31
C ASP A 72 0.39 -10.06 27.13
N ASN A 73 -0.16 -9.37 28.14
CA ASN A 73 -0.29 -7.92 28.15
C ASN A 73 0.84 -7.21 28.91
N LYS A 74 1.90 -7.91 29.34
CA LYS A 74 3.02 -7.30 30.08
C LYS A 74 4.13 -6.79 29.18
N GLN A 75 4.32 -7.40 28.01
CA GLN A 75 5.27 -6.94 27.02
C GLN A 75 4.88 -5.53 26.55
N THR A 76 5.85 -4.62 26.47
CA THR A 76 5.62 -3.22 26.07
C THR A 76 6.30 -2.93 24.74
N ASP A 77 5.65 -2.11 23.90
CA ASP A 77 6.26 -1.66 22.65
C ASP A 77 7.53 -0.87 22.94
N SER A 78 8.61 -1.23 22.25
CA SER A 78 9.95 -0.65 22.47
C SER A 78 10.06 0.84 22.12
N ARG A 79 9.07 1.41 21.41
CA ARG A 79 9.06 2.81 20.96
C ARG A 79 8.22 3.69 21.85
N SER A 80 7.03 3.23 22.29
CA SER A 80 6.12 4.01 23.12
C SER A 80 6.07 3.57 24.59
N GLY A 81 6.58 2.40 24.93
CA GLY A 81 6.45 1.81 26.27
C GLY A 81 5.03 1.35 26.62
N MET A 82 4.11 1.31 25.64
CA MET A 82 2.72 0.92 25.85
C MET A 82 2.55 -0.60 25.78
N THR A 83 1.76 -1.15 26.69
CA THR A 83 1.23 -2.53 26.60
C THR A 83 0.27 -2.68 25.42
N PRO A 84 0.02 -3.89 24.90
CA PRO A 84 -0.96 -4.12 23.83
C PRO A 84 -2.34 -3.51 24.11
N ARG A 85 -2.83 -3.62 25.36
CA ARG A 85 -4.11 -3.05 25.76
C ARG A 85 -4.11 -1.52 25.76
N GLU A 86 -3.04 -0.88 26.25
CA GLU A 86 -2.90 0.58 26.18
C GLU A 86 -2.83 1.06 24.72
N GLN A 87 -2.17 0.31 23.84
CA GLN A 87 -2.16 0.60 22.40
C GLN A 87 -3.55 0.48 21.80
N LEU A 88 -4.31 -0.57 22.13
CA LEU A 88 -5.70 -0.73 21.70
C LEU A 88 -6.57 0.45 22.16
N ASP A 89 -6.51 0.81 23.45
CA ASP A 89 -7.27 1.93 24.00
C ASP A 89 -6.92 3.25 23.30
N ALA A 90 -5.63 3.52 23.08
CA ALA A 90 -5.17 4.69 22.35
C ALA A 90 -5.62 4.70 20.88
N ILE A 91 -5.66 3.54 20.22
CA ILE A 91 -6.19 3.39 18.86
C ILE A 91 -7.69 3.74 18.83
N TYR A 92 -8.50 3.16 19.72
CA TYR A 92 -9.94 3.43 19.73
C TYR A 92 -10.23 4.92 19.99
N ASP A 93 -9.50 5.53 20.92
CA ASP A 93 -9.64 6.96 21.23
C ASP A 93 -9.22 7.85 20.05
N ALA A 94 -8.17 7.48 19.30
CA ALA A 94 -7.72 8.20 18.11
C ALA A 94 -8.64 8.01 16.88
N VAL A 95 -9.28 6.84 16.74
CA VAL A 95 -10.17 6.53 15.61
C VAL A 95 -11.53 7.22 15.75
N ALA A 96 -12.05 7.39 16.97
CA ALA A 96 -13.34 8.01 17.22
C ALA A 96 -13.53 9.41 16.56
N PRO A 97 -12.60 10.38 16.66
CA PRO A 97 -12.71 11.64 15.94
C PRO A 97 -12.58 11.48 14.42
N LEU A 98 -11.73 10.57 13.93
CA LEU A 98 -11.57 10.32 12.49
C LEU A 98 -12.86 9.81 11.84
N TYR A 99 -13.66 8.99 12.55
CA TYR A 99 -14.99 8.58 12.09
C TYR A 99 -15.92 9.78 11.88
N LYS A 100 -15.92 10.75 12.82
CA LYS A 100 -16.74 11.96 12.71
C LYS A 100 -16.30 12.82 11.52
N GLU A 101 -14.99 12.99 11.35
CA GLU A 101 -14.42 13.76 10.22
C GLU A 101 -14.72 13.10 8.88
N ARG A 102 -14.55 11.78 8.77
CA ARG A 102 -14.87 11.00 7.57
C ARG A 102 -16.34 11.15 7.19
N ASP A 103 -17.25 10.96 8.15
CA ASP A 103 -18.69 11.04 7.92
C ASP A 103 -19.12 12.44 7.47
N LYS A 104 -18.54 13.48 8.09
CA LYS A 104 -18.77 14.88 7.69
C LYS A 104 -18.29 15.12 6.26
N THR A 105 -17.06 14.69 5.95
CA THR A 105 -16.43 14.84 4.63
C THR A 105 -17.27 14.14 3.55
N TYR A 106 -17.70 12.90 3.81
CA TYR A 106 -18.59 12.16 2.91
C TYR A 106 -19.92 12.89 2.67
N ALA A 107 -20.56 13.39 3.74
CA ALA A 107 -21.82 14.11 3.63
C ALA A 107 -21.70 15.39 2.79
N GLU A 108 -20.61 16.13 2.95
CA GLU A 108 -20.31 17.33 2.15
C GLU A 108 -20.09 16.98 0.67
N ILE A 109 -19.27 15.97 0.37
CA ILE A 109 -19.02 15.51 -1.00
C ILE A 109 -20.33 15.04 -1.64
N LYS A 110 -21.12 14.24 -0.93
CA LYS A 110 -22.45 13.77 -1.37
C LYS A 110 -23.37 14.95 -1.70
N LYS A 111 -23.40 15.99 -0.88
CA LYS A 111 -24.22 17.19 -1.11
C LYS A 111 -23.81 17.90 -2.41
N HIS A 112 -22.51 18.02 -2.68
CA HIS A 112 -22.03 18.62 -3.93
C HIS A 112 -22.30 17.74 -5.15
N LEU A 113 -22.13 16.41 -5.03
CA LEU A 113 -22.42 15.47 -6.12
C LEU A 113 -23.90 15.49 -6.53
N ALA A 114 -24.80 15.75 -5.58
CA ALA A 114 -26.23 15.87 -5.87
C ALA A 114 -26.56 17.02 -6.85
N GLN A 115 -25.74 18.08 -6.89
CA GLN A 115 -25.89 19.19 -7.85
C GLN A 115 -25.59 18.76 -9.29
N TYR A 116 -24.89 17.63 -9.47
CA TYR A 116 -24.57 17.02 -10.76
C TYR A 116 -25.50 15.83 -11.09
N GLY A 117 -26.62 15.68 -10.37
CA GLY A 117 -27.56 14.57 -10.59
C GLY A 117 -27.04 13.22 -10.06
N ILE A 118 -26.01 13.20 -9.21
CA ILE A 118 -25.46 11.96 -8.62
C ILE A 118 -25.92 11.88 -7.16
N CYS A 119 -26.96 11.07 -6.92
CA CYS A 119 -27.69 11.11 -5.65
C CYS A 119 -27.89 9.72 -5.04
N GLY A 120 -27.18 9.43 -3.95
CA GLY A 120 -27.53 8.32 -3.07
C GLY A 120 -28.69 8.71 -2.14
N THR A 121 -29.87 8.11 -2.27
CA THR A 121 -31.07 8.52 -1.55
C THR A 121 -31.40 7.62 -0.34
N SER A 122 -32.37 8.03 0.45
CA SER A 122 -33.09 7.17 1.40
C SER A 122 -34.51 6.88 0.89
N PHE A 123 -35.16 5.83 1.42
CA PHE A 123 -36.51 5.47 0.99
C PHE A 123 -37.52 6.62 1.17
N LYS A 124 -37.33 7.44 2.22
CA LYS A 124 -38.17 8.60 2.51
C LYS A 124 -38.06 9.70 1.44
N GLU A 125 -36.86 9.85 0.86
CA GLU A 125 -36.54 10.83 -0.20
C GLU A 125 -37.02 10.37 -1.59
N LEU A 126 -37.50 9.13 -1.73
CA LEU A 126 -37.99 8.62 -3.01
C LEU A 126 -39.34 9.22 -3.39
N GLU A 127 -39.49 9.50 -4.67
CA GLU A 127 -40.77 9.86 -5.29
C GLU A 127 -41.73 8.67 -5.28
N THR A 128 -43.03 8.93 -5.46
CA THR A 128 -44.07 7.89 -5.40
C THR A 128 -43.83 6.77 -6.42
N GLN A 129 -43.36 7.09 -7.63
CA GLN A 129 -43.06 6.07 -8.65
C GLN A 129 -41.80 5.28 -8.31
N GLU A 130 -40.77 5.92 -7.78
CA GLU A 130 -39.55 5.26 -7.31
C GLU A 130 -39.85 4.32 -6.14
N LYS A 131 -40.71 4.73 -5.19
CA LYS A 131 -41.17 3.87 -4.09
C LYS A 131 -41.88 2.61 -4.60
N LYS A 132 -42.76 2.76 -5.61
CA LYS A 132 -43.43 1.61 -6.25
C LYS A 132 -42.42 0.70 -6.93
N TYR A 133 -41.45 1.26 -7.65
CA TYR A 133 -40.38 0.51 -8.31
C TYR A 133 -39.54 -0.28 -7.30
N VAL A 134 -39.02 0.39 -6.26
CA VAL A 134 -38.20 -0.26 -5.21
C VAL A 134 -39.01 -1.32 -4.46
N LYS A 135 -40.30 -1.09 -4.17
CA LYS A 135 -41.18 -2.09 -3.54
C LYS A 135 -41.38 -3.32 -4.43
N LYS A 136 -41.59 -3.13 -5.73
CA LYS A 136 -41.70 -4.23 -6.70
C LYS A 136 -40.40 -5.02 -6.78
N TYR A 137 -39.29 -4.32 -6.96
CA TYR A 137 -37.95 -4.92 -6.99
C TYR A 137 -37.65 -5.70 -5.70
N PHE A 138 -38.00 -5.15 -4.53
CA PHE A 138 -37.85 -5.85 -3.27
C PHE A 138 -38.64 -7.15 -3.23
N LYS A 139 -39.94 -7.12 -3.54
CA LYS A 139 -40.78 -8.32 -3.49
C LYS A 139 -40.37 -9.41 -4.47
N GLU A 140 -39.96 -9.03 -5.68
CA GLU A 140 -39.69 -9.97 -6.77
C GLU A 140 -38.25 -10.47 -6.81
N GLN A 141 -37.28 -9.62 -6.43
CA GLN A 141 -35.85 -9.90 -6.62
C GLN A 141 -35.05 -10.00 -5.32
N ILE A 142 -35.49 -9.36 -4.23
CA ILE A 142 -34.73 -9.35 -2.96
C ILE A 142 -35.35 -10.33 -1.97
N PHE A 143 -36.63 -10.17 -1.65
CA PHE A 143 -37.35 -10.90 -0.61
C PHE A 143 -37.22 -12.43 -0.73
N PRO A 144 -37.33 -13.04 -1.92
CA PRO A 144 -37.18 -14.50 -2.06
C PRO A 144 -35.77 -15.03 -1.74
N LEU A 145 -34.77 -14.14 -1.71
CA LEU A 145 -33.36 -14.47 -1.50
C LEU A 145 -32.90 -14.16 -0.07
N LEU A 146 -33.75 -13.55 0.75
CA LEU A 146 -33.43 -13.22 2.14
C LEU A 146 -33.61 -14.44 3.03
N SER A 147 -32.68 -14.61 3.97
CA SER A 147 -32.75 -15.61 5.04
C SER A 147 -32.87 -14.93 6.40
N PRO A 148 -34.05 -14.39 6.75
CA PRO A 148 -34.25 -13.74 8.04
C PRO A 148 -34.18 -14.76 9.19
N GLN A 149 -33.64 -14.33 10.32
CA GLN A 149 -33.50 -15.15 11.52
C GLN A 149 -33.96 -14.36 12.76
N ILE A 150 -34.67 -15.02 13.67
CA ILE A 150 -34.92 -14.52 15.03
C ILE A 150 -33.86 -15.09 15.99
N VAL A 151 -33.58 -14.38 17.09
CA VAL A 151 -32.60 -14.81 18.09
C VAL A 151 -33.25 -15.06 19.44
N ASP A 152 -33.43 -16.34 19.78
CA ASP A 152 -34.06 -16.80 21.01
C ASP A 152 -33.35 -18.05 21.59
N ALA A 153 -33.98 -18.76 22.53
CA ALA A 153 -33.41 -19.95 23.16
C ALA A 153 -33.20 -21.12 22.18
N ASN A 154 -34.05 -21.24 21.16
CA ASN A 154 -33.98 -22.29 20.13
C ASN A 154 -33.18 -21.83 18.90
N HIS A 155 -33.06 -20.52 18.70
CA HIS A 155 -32.35 -19.89 17.59
C HIS A 155 -31.20 -19.03 18.12
N PRO A 156 -29.99 -19.61 18.33
CA PRO A 156 -28.88 -18.88 18.91
C PRO A 156 -28.39 -17.75 18.00
N PHE A 157 -27.70 -16.77 18.61
CA PHE A 157 -27.10 -15.66 17.87
C PHE A 157 -26.15 -16.20 16.78
N PRO A 158 -26.37 -15.84 15.50
CA PRO A 158 -25.59 -16.41 14.41
C PRO A 158 -24.17 -15.86 14.37
N HIS A 159 -23.27 -16.61 13.73
CA HIS A 159 -21.96 -16.07 13.41
C HIS A 159 -22.08 -15.02 12.29
N LEU A 160 -21.86 -13.75 12.63
CA LEU A 160 -21.83 -12.65 11.66
C LEU A 160 -20.51 -12.70 10.88
N LEU A 161 -20.60 -12.81 9.55
CA LEU A 161 -19.47 -12.87 8.63
C LEU A 161 -18.68 -11.56 8.65
N ASN A 162 -17.37 -11.67 8.43
CA ASN A 162 -16.46 -10.52 8.44
C ASN A 162 -16.83 -9.53 7.34
N LYS A 163 -16.92 -8.25 7.70
CA LYS A 163 -17.26 -7.12 6.84
C LYS A 163 -18.61 -7.21 6.13
N GLU A 164 -19.47 -8.16 6.46
CA GLU A 164 -20.81 -8.25 5.87
C GLU A 164 -21.82 -7.38 6.61
N ILE A 165 -22.80 -6.87 5.87
CA ILE A 165 -23.84 -5.99 6.41
C ILE A 165 -25.03 -6.85 6.84
N TYR A 166 -25.51 -6.60 8.04
CA TYR A 166 -26.71 -7.22 8.59
C TYR A 166 -27.70 -6.14 9.00
N VAL A 167 -28.95 -6.27 8.59
CA VAL A 167 -30.04 -5.45 9.11
C VAL A 167 -30.58 -6.12 10.36
N ILE A 168 -30.75 -5.35 11.44
CA ILE A 168 -31.25 -5.83 12.72
C ILE A 168 -32.46 -5.01 13.19
N ALA A 169 -33.31 -5.63 14.00
CA ALA A 169 -34.39 -4.95 14.70
C ALA A 169 -34.77 -5.68 15.99
N THR A 170 -35.38 -4.96 16.91
CA THR A 170 -36.08 -5.55 18.06
C THR A 170 -37.45 -6.01 17.57
N LEU A 171 -37.83 -7.23 17.93
CA LEU A 171 -39.10 -7.86 17.59
C LEU A 171 -39.88 -8.17 18.85
N LYS A 172 -41.16 -7.79 18.87
CA LYS A 172 -42.09 -8.11 19.95
C LYS A 172 -43.31 -8.83 19.38
N GLN A 173 -43.69 -9.94 20.00
CA GLN A 173 -44.92 -10.64 19.64
C GLN A 173 -46.09 -10.07 20.47
N GLU A 174 -47.28 -9.90 19.88
CA GLU A 174 -48.42 -9.19 20.50
C GLU A 174 -48.79 -9.70 21.91
N ASN A 175 -48.57 -10.98 22.21
CA ASN A 175 -48.93 -11.62 23.49
C ASN A 175 -47.72 -12.04 24.34
N SER A 176 -46.51 -11.57 24.01
CA SER A 176 -45.28 -11.89 24.74
C SER A 176 -44.80 -10.70 25.56
N THR A 177 -44.32 -10.98 26.78
CA THR A 177 -43.62 -9.98 27.63
C THR A 177 -42.15 -9.82 27.22
N GLY A 178 -41.61 -10.75 26.42
CA GLY A 178 -40.23 -10.74 25.95
C GLY A 178 -40.06 -10.09 24.58
N THR A 179 -38.91 -9.48 24.36
CA THR A 179 -38.45 -9.05 23.03
C THR A 179 -37.37 -10.01 22.52
N THR A 180 -37.29 -10.18 21.21
CA THR A 180 -36.24 -10.93 20.51
C THR A 180 -35.57 -10.03 19.47
N ILE A 181 -34.48 -10.49 18.86
CA ILE A 181 -33.77 -9.76 17.82
C ILE A 181 -34.03 -10.44 16.49
N GLY A 182 -34.46 -9.67 15.50
CA GLY A 182 -34.47 -10.07 14.10
C GLY A 182 -33.16 -9.69 13.44
N ILE A 183 -32.56 -10.61 12.68
CA ILE A 183 -31.35 -10.40 11.89
C ILE A 183 -31.62 -10.80 10.45
N VAL A 184 -31.25 -9.94 9.51
CA VAL A 184 -31.38 -10.18 8.07
C VAL A 184 -30.02 -9.90 7.40
N PRO A 185 -29.30 -10.92 6.90
CA PRO A 185 -28.09 -10.70 6.14
C PRO A 185 -28.42 -9.99 4.82
N VAL A 186 -27.60 -9.01 4.43
CA VAL A 186 -27.65 -8.45 3.08
C VAL A 186 -26.98 -9.44 2.12
N PRO A 187 -27.68 -9.98 1.10
CA PRO A 187 -27.09 -10.99 0.22
C PRO A 187 -25.91 -10.44 -0.61
N GLN A 188 -24.86 -11.26 -0.79
CA GLN A 188 -23.63 -10.86 -1.50
C GLN A 188 -23.71 -10.98 -3.02
N PHE A 189 -24.64 -11.78 -3.53
CA PHE A 189 -24.80 -12.05 -4.96
C PHE A 189 -25.71 -11.03 -5.67
N ILE A 190 -26.23 -10.03 -4.94
CA ILE A 190 -26.97 -8.90 -5.49
C ILE A 190 -26.13 -7.62 -5.41
N SER A 191 -26.42 -6.66 -6.28
CA SER A 191 -25.77 -5.35 -6.24
C SER A 191 -26.01 -4.65 -4.89
N ASP A 192 -24.97 -4.06 -4.32
CA ASP A 192 -25.03 -3.24 -3.08
C ASP A 192 -25.98 -2.04 -3.20
N ILE A 193 -26.32 -1.64 -4.43
CA ILE A 193 -27.20 -0.52 -4.73
C ILE A 193 -28.26 -0.90 -5.78
N VAL A 194 -29.42 -0.29 -5.66
CA VAL A 194 -30.50 -0.32 -6.65
C VAL A 194 -30.55 1.06 -7.32
N TYR A 195 -30.28 1.10 -8.63
CA TYR A 195 -30.45 2.31 -9.43
C TYR A 195 -31.93 2.61 -9.62
N LEU A 196 -32.26 3.90 -9.54
CA LEU A 196 -33.62 4.39 -9.76
C LEU A 196 -33.79 4.75 -11.24
N PRO A 197 -35.00 4.60 -11.81
CA PRO A 197 -35.26 5.00 -13.18
C PRO A 197 -35.15 6.52 -13.34
N GLY A 198 -34.51 6.99 -14.41
CA GLY A 198 -34.34 8.41 -14.68
C GLY A 198 -33.10 8.72 -15.53
N GLN A 199 -32.89 10.00 -15.82
CA GLN A 199 -31.67 10.49 -16.48
C GLN A 199 -30.51 10.71 -15.50
N ASP A 200 -30.83 11.11 -14.27
CA ASP A 200 -29.89 11.28 -13.17
C ASP A 200 -29.36 9.93 -12.66
N VAL A 201 -28.15 9.93 -12.11
CA VAL A 201 -27.55 8.76 -11.46
C VAL A 201 -28.02 8.70 -10.01
N ARG A 202 -29.31 8.35 -9.82
CA ARG A 202 -29.92 8.18 -8.51
C ARG A 202 -29.92 6.71 -8.09
N TYR A 203 -29.64 6.44 -6.82
CA TYR A 203 -29.57 5.07 -6.30
C TYR A 203 -29.94 5.00 -4.82
N ILE A 204 -30.45 3.84 -4.38
CA ILE A 204 -30.68 3.51 -2.96
C ILE A 204 -29.83 2.29 -2.57
N ARG A 205 -29.25 2.33 -1.37
CA ARG A 205 -28.41 1.23 -0.84
C ARG A 205 -29.26 0.04 -0.39
N MET A 206 -28.75 -1.17 -0.58
CA MET A 206 -29.50 -2.41 -0.34
C MET A 206 -29.94 -2.58 1.11
N GLU A 207 -29.05 -2.29 2.06
CA GLU A 207 -29.35 -2.35 3.50
C GLU A 207 -30.46 -1.38 3.90
N LYS A 208 -30.59 -0.23 3.21
CA LYS A 208 -31.70 0.70 3.44
C LYS A 208 -33.01 0.18 2.88
N VAL A 209 -32.98 -0.51 1.74
CA VAL A 209 -34.17 -1.15 1.17
C VAL A 209 -34.67 -2.25 2.10
N ILE A 210 -33.78 -3.14 2.55
CA ILE A 210 -34.14 -4.23 3.48
C ILE A 210 -34.67 -3.67 4.80
N MET A 211 -34.00 -2.66 5.38
CA MET A 211 -34.43 -2.01 6.63
C MET A 211 -35.82 -1.36 6.53
N GLU A 212 -36.19 -0.80 5.37
CA GLU A 212 -37.52 -0.24 5.15
C GLU A 212 -38.62 -1.31 5.19
N PHE A 213 -38.35 -2.51 4.66
CA PHE A 213 -39.35 -3.57 4.53
C PHE A 213 -39.29 -4.63 5.64
N LEU A 214 -38.70 -4.33 6.79
CA LEU A 214 -38.61 -5.27 7.91
C LEU A 214 -39.97 -5.74 8.43
N GLU A 215 -41.01 -4.91 8.38
CA GLU A 215 -42.38 -5.28 8.76
C GLU A 215 -42.99 -6.32 7.81
N LEU A 216 -42.55 -6.33 6.54
CA LEU A 216 -42.96 -7.37 5.60
C LEU A 216 -42.18 -8.67 5.84
N ILE A 217 -40.92 -8.57 6.29
CA ILE A 217 -40.07 -9.72 6.61
C ILE A 217 -40.52 -10.40 7.90
N PHE A 218 -40.78 -9.63 8.95
CA PHE A 218 -41.20 -10.12 10.26
C PHE A 218 -42.68 -9.82 10.50
N SER A 219 -43.54 -10.24 9.58
CA SER A 219 -44.97 -9.88 9.58
C SER A 219 -45.77 -10.35 10.80
N GLN A 220 -45.20 -11.25 11.62
CA GLN A 220 -45.81 -11.76 12.85
C GLN A 220 -45.38 -10.98 14.11
N TYR A 221 -44.56 -9.94 13.95
CA TYR A 221 -43.95 -9.19 15.05
C TYR A 221 -44.17 -7.69 14.87
N GLU A 222 -44.30 -6.99 16.00
CA GLU A 222 -44.08 -5.56 16.07
C GLU A 222 -42.56 -5.30 15.97
N VAL A 223 -42.16 -4.50 14.99
CA VAL A 223 -40.75 -4.21 14.68
C VAL A 223 -40.37 -2.84 15.22
N SER A 224 -39.33 -2.78 16.08
CA SER A 224 -38.75 -1.52 16.60
C SER A 224 -37.22 -1.50 16.49
N ASP A 225 -36.60 -0.36 16.81
CA ASP A 225 -35.14 -0.19 16.89
C ASP A 225 -34.35 -0.65 15.65
N LYS A 226 -34.94 -0.42 14.47
CA LYS A 226 -34.34 -0.78 13.18
C LYS A 226 -32.93 -0.19 13.03
N ASN A 227 -31.97 -1.05 12.69
CA ASN A 227 -30.59 -0.66 12.45
C ASN A 227 -29.96 -1.55 11.37
N TYR A 228 -28.79 -1.16 10.91
CA TYR A 228 -27.90 -2.07 10.18
C TYR A 228 -26.50 -1.95 10.75
N ILE A 229 -25.80 -3.08 10.75
CA ILE A 229 -24.53 -3.27 11.41
C ILE A 229 -23.52 -3.97 10.50
N CYS A 230 -22.24 -3.78 10.76
CA CYS A 230 -21.14 -4.47 10.10
C CYS A 230 -20.08 -4.84 11.14
N VAL A 231 -19.67 -6.11 11.16
CA VAL A 231 -18.62 -6.59 12.08
C VAL A 231 -17.31 -6.72 11.34
N THR A 232 -16.24 -6.11 11.86
CA THR A 232 -14.88 -6.39 11.42
C THR A 232 -14.22 -7.36 12.39
N ARG A 233 -13.60 -8.40 11.85
CA ARG A 233 -12.92 -9.47 12.59
C ARG A 233 -11.44 -9.50 12.27
N ASN A 234 -10.62 -9.97 13.20
CA ASN A 234 -9.20 -10.21 12.91
C ASN A 234 -9.05 -11.24 11.77
N ALA A 235 -8.05 -11.05 10.91
CA ALA A 235 -7.73 -12.01 9.85
C ALA A 235 -7.00 -13.24 10.43
N ASP A 236 -6.86 -14.31 9.65
CA ASP A 236 -5.93 -15.40 10.00
C ASP A 236 -4.50 -14.87 9.83
N VAL A 237 -3.94 -14.31 10.89
CA VAL A 237 -2.60 -13.71 10.89
C VAL A 237 -1.59 -14.81 11.18
N SER A 238 -0.67 -15.03 10.24
CA SER A 238 0.44 -15.97 10.41
C SER A 238 1.39 -15.46 11.51
N PRO A 239 2.03 -16.34 12.30
CA PRO A 239 3.13 -15.96 13.18
C PRO A 239 4.30 -15.25 12.50
N GLU A 240 4.37 -15.34 11.16
CA GLU A 240 5.40 -14.71 10.34
C GLU A 240 4.97 -13.35 9.79
N ASP A 241 3.79 -12.87 10.17
CA ASP A 241 3.26 -11.62 9.66
C ASP A 241 3.88 -10.38 10.28
N GLU A 242 3.69 -9.28 9.55
CA GLU A 242 4.21 -7.95 9.84
C GLU A 242 3.83 -7.41 11.23
N ALA A 243 2.78 -7.95 11.84
CA ALA A 243 2.34 -7.61 13.19
C ALA A 243 3.36 -7.97 14.27
N TYR A 244 4.09 -9.06 14.08
CA TYR A 244 4.93 -9.66 15.10
C TYR A 244 6.42 -9.50 14.80
N ALA A 245 6.77 -8.76 13.74
CA ALA A 245 8.15 -8.65 13.27
C ALA A 245 9.07 -7.87 14.23
N ASP A 246 8.51 -7.09 15.15
CA ASP A 246 9.24 -6.29 16.12
C ASP A 246 9.31 -6.95 17.52
N GLU A 247 8.66 -8.12 17.73
CA GLU A 247 8.48 -8.76 19.04
C GLU A 247 8.75 -10.27 18.96
N GLU A 248 10.03 -10.67 18.99
CA GLU A 248 10.46 -12.08 18.79
C GLU A 248 9.91 -13.04 19.88
N ASP A 249 9.91 -12.61 21.14
CA ASP A 249 9.40 -13.41 22.26
C ASP A 249 7.91 -13.72 22.09
N PHE A 250 7.11 -12.72 21.70
CA PHE A 250 5.69 -12.91 21.43
C PHE A 250 5.45 -13.87 20.27
N ARG A 251 6.25 -13.79 19.21
CA ARG A 251 6.15 -14.71 18.07
C ARG A 251 6.33 -16.17 18.48
N PHE A 252 7.25 -16.44 19.42
CA PHE A 252 7.44 -17.78 19.96
C PHE A 252 6.20 -18.23 20.74
N ILE A 253 5.72 -17.40 21.67
CA ILE A 253 4.52 -17.68 22.47
C ILE A 253 3.30 -17.92 21.57
N MET A 254 3.13 -17.13 20.52
CA MET A 254 1.98 -17.25 19.61
C MET A 254 2.02 -18.56 18.79
N ARG A 255 3.21 -19.04 18.40
CA ARG A 255 3.35 -20.35 17.73
C ARG A 255 2.87 -21.50 18.61
N GLU A 256 3.11 -21.43 19.92
CA GLU A 256 2.69 -22.46 20.88
C GLU A 256 1.24 -22.30 21.35
N THR A 257 0.70 -21.07 21.37
CA THR A 257 -0.58 -20.73 22.04
C THR A 257 -1.76 -20.51 21.08
N LEU A 258 -1.54 -20.60 19.75
CA LEU A 258 -2.58 -20.35 18.73
C LEU A 258 -3.70 -21.41 18.77
N HIS A 259 -4.73 -21.16 19.58
CA HIS A 259 -5.96 -21.94 19.55
C HIS A 259 -6.86 -21.50 18.38
N LYS A 260 -7.41 -22.47 17.62
CA LYS A 260 -8.44 -22.25 16.58
C LYS A 260 -9.62 -21.37 17.04
N ARG A 261 -9.90 -21.29 18.36
CA ARG A 261 -11.00 -20.53 18.97
C ARG A 261 -10.84 -19.00 18.93
N ARG A 262 -9.64 -18.46 18.67
CA ARG A 262 -9.39 -16.99 18.63
C ARG A 262 -9.30 -16.41 17.21
N ARG A 263 -9.26 -17.27 16.19
CA ARG A 263 -9.35 -16.83 14.79
C ARG A 263 -10.73 -16.24 14.55
N LEU A 264 -10.79 -15.06 13.92
CA LEU A 264 -12.03 -14.33 13.59
C LEU A 264 -12.73 -13.66 14.80
N ALA A 265 -12.00 -13.30 15.86
CA ALA A 265 -12.51 -12.45 16.94
C ALA A 265 -12.97 -11.09 16.39
N ALA A 266 -14.11 -10.58 16.87
CA ALA A 266 -14.59 -9.26 16.50
C ALA A 266 -13.71 -8.19 17.14
N VAL A 267 -13.30 -7.20 16.34
CA VAL A 267 -12.45 -6.08 16.78
C VAL A 267 -13.10 -4.72 16.53
N ARG A 268 -14.17 -4.69 15.74
CA ARG A 268 -14.95 -3.49 15.43
C ARG A 268 -16.39 -3.86 15.13
N LEU A 269 -17.33 -3.07 15.64
CA LEU A 269 -18.73 -3.11 15.26
C LEU A 269 -19.13 -1.72 14.77
N GLU A 270 -19.52 -1.61 13.50
CA GLU A 270 -20.12 -0.39 12.97
C GLU A 270 -21.64 -0.47 13.03
N VAL A 271 -22.29 0.64 13.40
CA VAL A 271 -23.76 0.76 13.50
C VAL A 271 -24.27 2.03 12.83
N ALA A 272 -25.42 1.96 12.17
CA ALA A 272 -26.00 3.12 11.48
C ALA A 272 -26.66 4.12 12.44
N ASN A 273 -27.45 3.58 13.37
CA ASN A 273 -28.20 4.32 14.37
C ASN A 273 -27.67 4.03 15.78
N PRO A 274 -27.93 4.90 16.77
CA PRO A 274 -27.63 4.59 18.16
C PRO A 274 -28.29 3.28 18.57
N LEU A 275 -27.57 2.46 19.32
CA LEU A 275 -28.15 1.28 19.96
C LEU A 275 -28.82 1.70 21.27
N THR A 276 -29.90 1.01 21.64
CA THR A 276 -30.40 1.04 23.02
C THR A 276 -29.36 0.41 23.93
N LYS A 277 -29.38 0.74 25.24
CA LYS A 277 -28.39 0.19 26.19
C LYS A 277 -28.47 -1.34 26.25
N GLU A 278 -29.67 -1.89 26.12
CA GLU A 278 -29.97 -3.31 26.11
C GLU A 278 -29.35 -3.99 24.88
N MET A 279 -29.57 -3.42 23.68
CA MET A 279 -29.00 -3.94 22.43
C MET A 279 -27.48 -3.82 22.40
N GLU A 280 -26.94 -2.70 22.90
CA GLU A 280 -25.49 -2.49 23.01
C GLU A 280 -24.85 -3.54 23.91
N LYS A 281 -25.39 -3.75 25.12
CA LYS A 281 -24.89 -4.76 26.06
C LYS A 281 -24.98 -6.15 25.44
N TYR A 282 -26.10 -6.47 24.79
CA TYR A 282 -26.32 -7.75 24.14
C TYR A 282 -25.30 -8.01 23.03
N LEU A 283 -25.08 -7.06 22.12
CA LEU A 283 -24.11 -7.22 21.03
C LEU A 283 -22.67 -7.27 21.56
N CYS A 284 -22.32 -6.47 22.59
CA CYS A 284 -21.02 -6.56 23.25
C CYS A 284 -20.76 -7.98 23.80
N GLU A 285 -21.76 -8.55 24.50
CA GLU A 285 -21.66 -9.89 25.07
C GLU A 285 -21.52 -10.96 23.97
N LYS A 286 -22.37 -10.93 22.94
CA LYS A 286 -22.36 -11.94 21.87
C LYS A 286 -21.12 -11.86 20.98
N LEU A 287 -20.55 -10.67 20.78
CA LEU A 287 -19.37 -10.47 19.95
C LEU A 287 -18.05 -10.51 20.74
N GLY A 288 -18.10 -10.45 22.08
CA GLY A 288 -16.90 -10.43 22.93
C GLY A 288 -16.10 -9.12 22.81
N ILE A 289 -16.80 -7.99 22.60
CA ILE A 289 -16.19 -6.67 22.40
C ILE A 289 -16.61 -5.69 23.50
N GLY A 290 -15.80 -4.65 23.73
CA GLY A 290 -16.15 -3.54 24.62
C GLY A 290 -16.84 -2.39 23.89
N GLN A 291 -17.45 -1.48 24.65
CA GLN A 291 -18.17 -0.31 24.10
C GLN A 291 -17.30 0.57 23.18
N LYS A 292 -16.00 0.72 23.49
CA LYS A 292 -15.04 1.47 22.65
C LYS A 292 -14.85 0.88 21.24
N CYS A 293 -15.25 -0.38 21.02
CA CYS A 293 -15.18 -1.03 19.71
C CYS A 293 -16.40 -0.74 18.82
N ILE A 294 -17.41 -0.04 19.36
CA ILE A 294 -18.65 0.29 18.65
C ILE A 294 -18.52 1.68 18.03
N PHE A 295 -18.58 1.74 16.71
CA PHE A 295 -18.50 2.97 15.94
C PHE A 295 -19.82 3.27 15.25
N ARG A 296 -20.41 4.41 15.58
CA ARG A 296 -21.59 4.90 14.86
C ARG A 296 -21.15 5.63 13.60
N THR A 297 -21.72 5.26 12.46
CA THR A 297 -21.45 5.94 11.18
C THR A 297 -22.73 6.22 10.39
N LYS A 298 -22.79 7.40 9.78
CA LYS A 298 -23.85 7.84 8.85
C LYS A 298 -23.46 7.60 7.39
N MET A 299 -22.18 7.35 7.13
CA MET A 299 -21.66 6.95 5.83
C MET A 299 -22.02 5.48 5.53
N PRO A 300 -22.05 5.04 4.26
CA PRO A 300 -22.06 3.63 3.95
C PRO A 300 -20.88 2.87 4.60
N MET A 301 -21.16 1.72 5.20
CA MET A 301 -20.12 0.86 5.81
C MET A 301 -19.28 0.12 4.75
N LYS A 302 -19.86 -0.09 3.57
CA LYS A 302 -19.16 -0.55 2.35
C LYS A 302 -19.23 0.57 1.31
N LEU A 303 -18.09 0.89 0.69
CA LEU A 303 -17.97 1.98 -0.30
C LEU A 303 -17.59 1.49 -1.70
N ASP A 304 -17.38 0.19 -1.90
CA ASP A 304 -16.91 -0.37 -3.18
C ASP A 304 -17.86 -0.06 -4.36
N PHE A 305 -19.15 0.10 -4.08
CA PHE A 305 -20.15 0.49 -5.08
C PHE A 305 -19.89 1.86 -5.74
N ILE A 306 -19.06 2.72 -5.13
CA ILE A 306 -18.73 4.04 -5.68
C ILE A 306 -18.10 3.92 -7.07
N PHE A 307 -17.28 2.91 -7.31
CA PHE A 307 -16.68 2.72 -8.64
C PHE A 307 -17.74 2.41 -9.69
N SER A 308 -18.72 1.56 -9.36
CA SER A 308 -19.88 1.28 -10.22
C SER A 308 -20.72 2.54 -10.48
N VAL A 309 -20.89 3.41 -9.47
CA VAL A 309 -21.55 4.72 -9.65
C VAL A 309 -20.74 5.60 -10.60
N ILE A 310 -19.42 5.70 -10.41
CA ILE A 310 -18.51 6.50 -11.25
C ILE A 310 -18.52 6.04 -12.71
N ASP A 311 -18.67 4.74 -12.96
CA ASP A 311 -18.73 4.18 -14.30
C ASP A 311 -20.09 4.41 -15.00
N LYS A 312 -21.16 4.60 -14.22
CA LYS A 312 -22.48 4.97 -14.72
C LYS A 312 -22.57 6.44 -15.16
N ILE A 313 -21.70 7.31 -14.63
CA ILE A 313 -21.73 8.76 -14.93
C ILE A 313 -21.34 9.02 -16.39
N PRO A 314 -22.16 9.74 -17.19
CA PRO A 314 -21.80 10.20 -18.53
C PRO A 314 -20.47 10.94 -18.58
N ALA A 315 -19.66 10.68 -19.62
CA ALA A 315 -18.31 11.23 -19.76
C ALA A 315 -18.25 12.76 -19.71
N SER A 316 -19.27 13.45 -20.24
CA SER A 316 -19.37 14.92 -20.20
C SER A 316 -19.46 15.48 -18.78
N MET A 317 -20.19 14.81 -17.88
CA MET A 317 -20.31 15.19 -16.48
C MET A 317 -19.11 14.75 -15.64
N LYS A 318 -18.46 13.63 -16.03
CA LYS A 318 -17.32 13.05 -15.31
C LYS A 318 -16.06 13.92 -15.41
N ARG A 319 -15.82 14.56 -16.57
CA ARG A 319 -14.59 15.31 -16.86
C ARG A 319 -14.24 16.42 -15.85
N PRO A 320 -15.13 17.35 -15.45
CA PRO A 320 -14.80 18.37 -14.45
C PRO A 320 -14.73 17.83 -13.01
N LEU A 321 -15.19 16.61 -12.77
CA LEU A 321 -15.26 16.02 -11.43
C LEU A 321 -14.08 15.10 -11.10
N MET A 322 -13.20 14.86 -12.06
CA MET A 322 -12.05 13.97 -11.94
C MET A 322 -10.77 14.67 -12.36
N ASP A 323 -9.64 14.11 -11.94
CA ASP A 323 -8.35 14.56 -12.47
C ASP A 323 -8.29 14.36 -13.98
N GLU A 324 -7.61 15.26 -14.68
CA GLU A 324 -7.29 15.03 -16.08
C GLU A 324 -6.50 13.71 -16.21
N PRO A 325 -6.96 12.77 -17.07
CA PRO A 325 -6.27 11.51 -17.26
C PRO A 325 -4.82 11.75 -17.70
N PHE A 326 -3.88 11.18 -16.96
CA PHE A 326 -2.47 11.21 -17.34
C PHE A 326 -2.08 9.88 -17.99
N THR A 327 -1.52 9.97 -19.19
CA THR A 327 -0.93 8.82 -19.87
C THR A 327 0.57 8.83 -19.66
N PRO A 328 1.19 7.73 -19.16
CA PRO A 328 2.63 7.63 -19.02
C PRO A 328 3.36 7.95 -20.33
N GLN A 329 4.35 8.83 -20.27
CA GLN A 329 5.10 9.27 -21.45
C GLN A 329 6.24 8.29 -21.77
N PRO A 330 6.61 8.09 -23.03
CA PRO A 330 7.84 7.37 -23.34
C PRO A 330 9.05 8.12 -22.78
N SER A 331 9.99 7.38 -22.16
CA SER A 331 11.14 7.99 -21.48
C SER A 331 12.07 8.70 -22.46
N ALA A 332 12.46 9.95 -22.16
CA ALA A 332 13.50 10.67 -22.89
C ALA A 332 14.89 10.03 -22.74
N SER A 333 15.06 9.10 -21.78
CA SER A 333 16.28 8.31 -21.64
C SER A 333 16.35 7.14 -22.64
N VAL A 334 15.29 6.88 -23.40
CA VAL A 334 15.21 5.77 -24.35
C VAL A 334 14.91 6.30 -25.75
N ALA A 335 15.87 6.17 -26.66
CA ALA A 335 15.70 6.48 -28.07
C ALA A 335 14.99 5.33 -28.81
N ASP A 336 14.51 5.60 -30.02
CA ASP A 336 13.95 4.56 -30.89
C ASP A 336 15.00 3.49 -31.23
N GLY A 337 14.59 2.22 -31.22
CA GLY A 337 15.43 1.07 -31.53
C GLY A 337 15.54 0.08 -30.37
N SER A 338 16.59 -0.74 -30.38
CA SER A 338 16.79 -1.75 -29.34
C SER A 338 17.07 -1.10 -27.98
N VAL A 339 16.26 -1.45 -26.98
CA VAL A 339 16.48 -1.03 -25.59
C VAL A 339 17.73 -1.73 -25.05
N MET A 340 17.90 -3.02 -25.35
CA MET A 340 19.05 -3.80 -24.89
C MET A 340 20.38 -3.18 -25.36
N ALA A 341 20.46 -2.75 -26.63
CA ALA A 341 21.65 -2.10 -27.17
C ALA A 341 21.96 -0.73 -26.52
N GLN A 342 20.94 -0.04 -26.01
CA GLN A 342 21.10 1.24 -25.31
C GLN A 342 21.58 1.03 -23.87
N VAL A 343 21.01 0.05 -23.16
CA VAL A 343 21.44 -0.32 -21.79
C VAL A 343 22.89 -0.80 -21.77
N LYS A 344 23.34 -1.50 -22.82
CA LYS A 344 24.76 -1.88 -23.00
C LYS A 344 25.72 -0.68 -23.10
N LYS A 345 25.22 0.51 -23.45
CA LYS A 345 26.04 1.72 -23.64
C LYS A 345 25.98 2.68 -22.46
N ARG A 346 24.83 2.78 -21.79
CA ARG A 346 24.60 3.67 -20.65
C ARG A 346 23.45 3.17 -19.80
N ASP A 347 23.47 3.56 -18.53
CA ASP A 347 22.37 3.29 -17.61
C ASP A 347 21.10 4.06 -18.01
N ILE A 348 19.95 3.46 -17.73
CA ILE A 348 18.63 4.03 -18.00
C ILE A 348 17.81 3.97 -16.71
N LEU A 349 17.29 5.11 -16.27
CA LEU A 349 16.34 5.21 -15.16
C LEU A 349 14.95 5.57 -15.69
N LEU A 350 13.98 4.71 -15.45
CA LEU A 350 12.56 4.97 -15.68
C LEU A 350 11.89 5.42 -14.38
N SER A 351 10.98 6.37 -14.45
CA SER A 351 10.21 6.89 -13.32
C SER A 351 8.70 6.72 -13.55
N TYR A 352 8.10 5.72 -12.91
CA TYR A 352 6.66 5.47 -12.94
C TYR A 352 5.94 6.42 -11.97
N PRO A 353 4.67 6.79 -12.22
CA PRO A 353 3.88 6.54 -13.43
C PRO A 353 4.14 7.54 -14.55
N TYR A 354 5.08 8.48 -14.35
CA TYR A 354 5.35 9.59 -15.28
C TYR A 354 5.86 9.09 -16.64
N GLU A 355 6.71 8.08 -16.61
CA GLU A 355 7.26 7.38 -17.76
C GLU A 355 6.61 5.99 -17.92
N SER A 356 6.55 5.49 -19.15
CA SER A 356 5.98 4.17 -19.46
C SER A 356 6.89 3.02 -19.01
N MET A 357 6.29 1.90 -18.60
CA MET A 357 6.97 0.62 -18.31
C MET A 357 7.40 -0.13 -19.59
N GLU A 358 6.93 0.32 -20.76
CA GLU A 358 7.19 -0.35 -22.05
C GLU A 358 8.67 -0.61 -22.33
N PRO A 359 9.65 0.29 -22.04
CA PRO A 359 11.06 -0.01 -22.30
C PRO A 359 11.58 -1.22 -21.53
N PHE A 360 11.12 -1.45 -20.29
CA PHE A 360 11.49 -2.64 -19.53
C PHE A 360 10.87 -3.90 -20.14
N LEU A 361 9.58 -3.86 -20.49
CA LEU A 361 8.91 -4.98 -21.16
C LEU A 361 9.58 -5.32 -22.52
N GLN A 362 9.98 -4.29 -23.26
CA GLN A 362 10.68 -4.42 -24.52
C GLN A 362 12.10 -5.00 -24.34
N LEU A 363 12.81 -4.65 -23.25
CA LEU A 363 14.09 -5.28 -22.91
C LEU A 363 13.93 -6.80 -22.72
N ILE A 364 12.93 -7.25 -21.97
CA ILE A 364 12.67 -8.69 -21.78
C ILE A 364 12.26 -9.36 -23.09
N LYS A 365 11.45 -8.70 -23.90
CA LYS A 365 11.04 -9.20 -25.23
C LYS A 365 12.21 -9.30 -26.22
N GLU A 366 13.15 -8.37 -26.18
CA GLU A 366 14.39 -8.45 -26.96
C GLU A 366 15.24 -9.61 -26.45
N ALA A 367 15.42 -9.70 -25.13
CA ALA A 367 16.20 -10.76 -24.51
C ALA A 367 15.62 -12.15 -24.74
N SER A 368 14.29 -12.30 -24.91
CA SER A 368 13.67 -13.60 -25.20
C SER A 368 13.98 -14.12 -26.61
N LYS A 369 14.33 -13.23 -27.55
CA LYS A 369 14.59 -13.55 -28.96
C LYS A 369 16.06 -13.50 -29.36
N ASP A 370 16.87 -12.74 -28.63
CA ASP A 370 18.30 -12.58 -28.94
C ASP A 370 19.02 -13.94 -28.82
N PRO A 371 19.73 -14.41 -29.87
CA PRO A 371 20.45 -15.68 -29.86
C PRO A 371 21.67 -15.67 -28.93
N ASP A 372 22.22 -14.50 -28.60
CA ASP A 372 23.36 -14.38 -27.69
C ASP A 372 22.93 -14.41 -26.21
N VAL A 373 21.65 -14.25 -25.91
CA VAL A 373 21.13 -14.35 -24.54
C VAL A 373 21.05 -15.81 -24.13
N MET A 374 21.71 -16.12 -23.02
CA MET A 374 21.78 -17.47 -22.46
C MET A 374 20.76 -17.70 -21.34
N THR A 375 20.65 -16.74 -20.41
CA THR A 375 19.82 -16.90 -19.22
C THR A 375 19.07 -15.62 -18.84
N ILE A 376 17.88 -15.78 -18.26
CA ILE A 376 17.10 -14.70 -17.65
C ILE A 376 16.72 -15.13 -16.24
N LYS A 377 17.08 -14.35 -15.22
CA LYS A 377 16.72 -14.60 -13.83
C LYS A 377 15.96 -13.41 -13.27
N ILE A 378 14.81 -13.63 -12.64
CA ILE A 378 13.95 -12.54 -12.16
C ILE A 378 13.23 -12.88 -10.85
N THR A 379 13.06 -11.90 -9.98
CA THR A 379 12.20 -12.01 -8.79
C THR A 379 10.82 -11.45 -9.05
N ILE A 380 9.76 -12.16 -8.65
CA ILE A 380 8.38 -11.74 -8.87
C ILE A 380 7.61 -11.87 -7.55
N TYR A 381 7.24 -10.74 -6.98
CA TYR A 381 6.49 -10.70 -5.72
C TYR A 381 4.97 -10.77 -5.92
N ARG A 382 4.44 -10.11 -6.96
CA ARG A 382 3.00 -10.07 -7.30
C ARG A 382 2.80 -9.98 -8.80
N LEU A 383 1.90 -10.81 -9.34
CA LEU A 383 1.52 -10.80 -10.75
C LEU A 383 0.12 -10.24 -10.97
N ALA A 384 -0.05 -9.48 -12.05
CA ALA A 384 -1.38 -9.11 -12.52
C ALA A 384 -2.07 -10.33 -13.16
N LYS A 385 -3.41 -10.36 -13.16
CA LYS A 385 -4.21 -11.40 -13.82
C LYS A 385 -3.85 -11.62 -15.30
N LYS A 386 -3.35 -10.57 -15.98
CA LYS A 386 -2.77 -10.63 -17.32
C LYS A 386 -1.40 -9.94 -17.25
N SER A 387 -0.33 -10.64 -17.64
CA SER A 387 1.05 -10.15 -17.50
C SER A 387 1.86 -10.41 -18.76
N ARG A 388 2.15 -9.36 -19.53
CA ARG A 388 3.02 -9.46 -20.73
C ARG A 388 4.44 -9.90 -20.36
N LEU A 389 4.89 -9.53 -19.16
CA LEU A 389 6.18 -9.97 -18.64
C LEU A 389 6.26 -11.50 -18.61
N VAL A 390 5.24 -12.18 -18.06
CA VAL A 390 5.24 -13.64 -17.95
C VAL A 390 5.22 -14.27 -19.35
N GLU A 391 4.42 -13.75 -20.27
CA GLU A 391 4.40 -14.21 -21.66
C GLU A 391 5.77 -14.13 -22.33
N TYR A 392 6.54 -13.05 -22.09
CA TYR A 392 7.90 -12.94 -22.63
C TYR A 392 8.91 -13.87 -21.95
N LEU A 393 8.73 -14.18 -20.67
CA LEU A 393 9.56 -15.17 -19.96
C LEU A 393 9.30 -16.59 -20.48
N CYS A 394 8.03 -16.98 -20.65
CA CYS A 394 7.65 -18.23 -21.30
C CYS A 394 8.26 -18.34 -22.70
N ALA A 395 8.10 -17.29 -23.53
CA ALA A 395 8.69 -17.26 -24.87
C ALA A 395 10.23 -17.34 -24.85
N ALA A 396 10.90 -16.85 -23.80
CA ALA A 396 12.34 -16.99 -23.67
C ALA A 396 12.74 -18.45 -23.42
N ALA A 397 12.02 -19.15 -22.53
CA ALA A 397 12.23 -20.56 -22.23
C ALA A 397 11.96 -21.45 -23.47
N GLU A 398 10.86 -21.20 -24.18
CA GLU A 398 10.52 -21.87 -25.45
C GLU A 398 11.60 -21.65 -26.53
N ASN A 399 12.28 -20.49 -26.52
CA ASN A 399 13.41 -20.19 -27.40
C ASN A 399 14.76 -20.75 -26.86
N GLY A 400 14.73 -21.70 -25.92
CA GLY A 400 15.91 -22.43 -25.43
C GLY A 400 16.78 -21.68 -24.42
N LYS A 401 16.29 -20.59 -23.83
CA LYS A 401 17.03 -19.83 -22.80
C LYS A 401 16.75 -20.42 -21.41
N GLU A 402 17.76 -20.42 -20.54
CA GLU A 402 17.53 -20.84 -19.15
C GLU A 402 16.83 -19.69 -18.39
N VAL A 403 15.54 -19.85 -18.11
CA VAL A 403 14.74 -18.87 -17.37
C VAL A 403 14.53 -19.34 -15.94
N THR A 404 14.96 -18.54 -14.96
CA THR A 404 14.72 -18.79 -13.53
C THR A 404 13.84 -17.70 -12.95
N VAL A 405 12.72 -18.07 -12.33
CA VAL A 405 11.77 -17.14 -11.74
C VAL A 405 11.62 -17.43 -10.25
N LEU A 406 11.97 -16.47 -9.42
CA LEU A 406 11.76 -16.58 -7.98
C LEU A 406 10.42 -15.93 -7.61
N ILE A 407 9.46 -16.72 -7.11
CA ILE A 407 8.09 -16.29 -6.80
C ILE A 407 7.81 -16.36 -5.30
N GLU A 408 7.21 -15.29 -4.77
CA GLU A 408 6.66 -15.27 -3.41
C GLU A 408 5.19 -15.72 -3.43
N LEU A 409 4.92 -16.97 -3.05
CA LEU A 409 3.54 -17.49 -2.97
C LEU A 409 2.74 -16.90 -1.80
N ARG A 410 3.39 -16.42 -0.73
CA ARG A 410 2.71 -15.87 0.47
C ARG A 410 2.46 -14.36 0.35
N ALA A 411 2.34 -13.85 -0.88
CA ALA A 411 1.95 -12.47 -1.14
C ALA A 411 0.44 -12.32 -0.90
N ARG A 412 0.08 -11.62 0.18
CA ARG A 412 -1.32 -11.42 0.59
C ARG A 412 -2.19 -10.90 -0.55
N PHE A 413 -3.34 -11.55 -0.74
CA PHE A 413 -4.41 -11.25 -1.71
C PHE A 413 -4.11 -11.57 -3.18
N ASP A 414 -2.91 -12.08 -3.50
CA ASP A 414 -2.50 -12.43 -4.86
C ASP A 414 -2.09 -13.91 -4.97
N GLU A 415 -2.35 -14.72 -3.93
CA GLU A 415 -1.88 -16.11 -3.82
C GLU A 415 -2.34 -16.96 -5.00
N GLN A 416 -3.63 -16.91 -5.35
CA GLN A 416 -4.18 -17.69 -6.46
C GLN A 416 -3.55 -17.29 -7.80
N ASN A 417 -3.41 -15.99 -8.07
CA ASN A 417 -2.80 -15.54 -9.32
C ASN A 417 -1.34 -15.99 -9.42
N ASN A 418 -0.60 -15.95 -8.30
CA ASN A 418 0.78 -16.40 -8.27
C ASN A 418 0.89 -17.90 -8.54
N ILE A 419 -0.02 -18.72 -7.99
CA ILE A 419 -0.11 -20.18 -8.25
C ILE A 419 -0.37 -20.46 -9.73
N ASP A 420 -1.42 -19.85 -10.31
CA ASP A 420 -1.80 -20.08 -11.71
C ASP A 420 -0.65 -19.71 -12.68
N TRP A 421 0.08 -18.63 -12.38
CA TRP A 421 1.21 -18.22 -13.21
C TRP A 421 2.47 -19.07 -13.01
N SER A 422 2.72 -19.59 -11.80
CA SER A 422 3.82 -20.54 -11.60
C SER A 422 3.65 -21.79 -12.46
N GLU A 423 2.46 -22.39 -12.47
CA GLU A 423 2.16 -23.58 -13.27
C GLU A 423 2.42 -23.32 -14.75
N ARG A 424 1.89 -22.21 -15.29
CA ARG A 424 2.11 -21.84 -16.70
C ARG A 424 3.59 -21.59 -17.04
N MET A 425 4.37 -21.03 -16.13
CA MET A 425 5.80 -20.82 -16.35
C MET A 425 6.57 -22.15 -16.34
N GLU A 426 6.23 -23.06 -15.43
CA GLU A 426 6.82 -24.41 -15.38
C GLU A 426 6.50 -25.20 -16.66
N GLU A 427 5.26 -25.15 -17.15
CA GLU A 427 4.84 -25.78 -18.42
C GLU A 427 5.65 -25.28 -19.62
N ALA A 428 6.01 -23.99 -19.64
CA ALA A 428 6.84 -23.39 -20.69
C ALA A 428 8.34 -23.71 -20.56
N GLY A 429 8.77 -24.41 -19.50
CA GLY A 429 10.16 -24.79 -19.25
C GLY A 429 10.95 -23.79 -18.38
N CYS A 430 10.29 -22.81 -17.74
CA CYS A 430 10.95 -21.97 -16.75
C CYS A 430 11.22 -22.76 -15.46
N ARG A 431 12.36 -22.50 -14.83
CA ARG A 431 12.65 -22.97 -13.48
C ARG A 431 12.02 -22.02 -12.46
N VAL A 432 10.93 -22.43 -11.83
CA VAL A 432 10.31 -21.66 -10.74
C VAL A 432 10.96 -22.04 -9.39
N ILE A 433 11.32 -21.04 -8.61
CA ILE A 433 11.88 -21.17 -7.26
C ILE A 433 10.97 -20.41 -6.30
N TYR A 434 10.59 -21.06 -5.21
CA TYR A 434 9.80 -20.43 -4.16
C TYR A 434 10.70 -19.80 -3.10
N GLY A 435 10.17 -18.78 -2.40
CA GLY A 435 10.89 -18.07 -1.34
C GLY A 435 11.44 -18.99 -0.23
N ILE A 436 12.41 -18.48 0.53
CA ILE A 436 13.08 -19.20 1.61
C ILE A 436 12.17 -19.24 2.84
N GLU A 437 12.11 -20.39 3.53
CA GLU A 437 11.29 -20.53 4.74
C GLU A 437 11.63 -19.45 5.79
N GLY A 438 10.60 -18.78 6.31
CA GLY A 438 10.74 -17.72 7.31
C GLY A 438 11.15 -16.35 6.75
N TYR A 439 11.45 -16.22 5.45
CA TYR A 439 11.85 -14.96 4.81
C TYR A 439 11.01 -14.66 3.57
N LYS A 440 10.49 -13.43 3.46
CA LYS A 440 9.78 -13.02 2.24
C LYS A 440 10.74 -12.39 1.24
N VAL A 441 10.72 -12.85 -0.01
CA VAL A 441 11.54 -12.26 -1.07
C VAL A 441 10.79 -11.08 -1.68
N HIS A 442 11.27 -9.88 -1.37
CA HIS A 442 10.63 -8.62 -1.75
C HIS A 442 11.55 -7.73 -2.61
N SER A 443 12.71 -8.24 -3.02
CA SER A 443 13.55 -7.59 -4.03
C SER A 443 12.87 -7.56 -5.40
N LYS A 444 13.21 -6.55 -6.21
CA LYS A 444 12.81 -6.43 -7.62
C LYS A 444 14.05 -6.32 -8.46
N ILE A 445 14.55 -7.49 -8.84
CA ILE A 445 15.78 -7.62 -9.61
C ILE A 445 15.56 -8.58 -10.76
N CYS A 446 16.07 -8.20 -11.93
CA CYS A 446 16.13 -9.03 -13.12
C CYS A 446 17.56 -9.02 -13.67
N LEU A 447 18.08 -10.18 -14.02
CA LEU A 447 19.41 -10.38 -14.58
C LEU A 447 19.28 -11.08 -15.93
N ILE A 448 19.82 -10.47 -16.98
CA ILE A 448 19.96 -11.05 -18.31
C ILE A 448 21.44 -11.34 -18.53
N THR A 449 21.77 -12.60 -18.79
CA THR A 449 23.13 -13.05 -19.11
C THR A 449 23.23 -13.31 -20.60
N TYR A 450 24.20 -12.70 -21.27
CA TYR A 450 24.41 -12.84 -22.71
C TYR A 450 25.89 -13.02 -23.05
N ARG A 451 26.15 -13.60 -24.20
CA ARG A 451 27.50 -13.75 -24.76
C ARG A 451 27.83 -12.54 -25.63
N SER A 452 29.04 -12.01 -25.48
CA SER A 452 29.54 -10.94 -26.35
C SER A 452 31.02 -11.17 -26.60
N ARG A 453 31.39 -11.42 -27.86
CA ARG A 453 32.79 -11.74 -28.26
C ARG A 453 33.40 -12.88 -27.42
N ASN A 454 32.63 -13.94 -27.21
CA ASN A 454 32.97 -15.10 -26.36
C ASN A 454 33.10 -14.83 -24.85
N GLU A 455 32.80 -13.63 -24.36
CA GLU A 455 32.72 -13.33 -22.93
C GLU A 455 31.27 -13.37 -22.44
N ILE A 456 31.08 -13.75 -21.18
CA ILE A 456 29.81 -13.62 -20.48
C ILE A 456 29.67 -12.17 -20.01
N ARG A 457 28.53 -11.55 -20.32
CA ARG A 457 28.19 -10.19 -19.93
C ARG A 457 26.78 -10.13 -19.36
N TYR A 458 26.53 -9.09 -18.58
CA TYR A 458 25.28 -8.92 -17.84
C TYR A 458 24.56 -7.63 -18.21
N ILE A 459 23.23 -7.70 -18.18
CA ILE A 459 22.33 -6.54 -18.03
C ILE A 459 21.49 -6.80 -16.78
N THR A 460 21.48 -5.84 -15.86
CA THR A 460 20.72 -5.95 -14.61
C THR A 460 19.68 -4.86 -14.55
N GLN A 461 18.45 -5.21 -14.16
CA GLN A 461 17.41 -4.27 -13.80
C GLN A 461 17.15 -4.36 -12.29
N ILE A 462 17.05 -3.20 -11.64
CA ILE A 462 16.68 -3.08 -10.22
C ILE A 462 15.54 -2.07 -10.09
N GLY A 463 14.46 -2.47 -9.42
CA GLY A 463 13.27 -1.67 -9.19
C GLY A 463 13.01 -1.34 -7.72
N THR A 464 12.32 -0.23 -7.47
CA THR A 464 11.79 0.09 -6.13
C THR A 464 10.40 -0.52 -5.88
N GLY A 465 9.71 -0.95 -6.94
CA GLY A 465 8.37 -1.52 -6.91
C GLY A 465 8.18 -2.68 -7.86
N ASN A 466 7.05 -3.39 -7.72
CA ASN A 466 6.74 -4.65 -8.40
C ASN A 466 6.58 -4.48 -9.93
N TYR A 467 6.76 -5.58 -10.66
CA TYR A 467 6.54 -5.66 -12.10
C TYR A 467 5.05 -5.82 -12.48
N ASN A 468 4.20 -4.89 -12.03
CA ASN A 468 2.76 -4.92 -12.29
C ASN A 468 2.33 -3.66 -13.07
N GLU A 469 1.90 -3.87 -14.32
CA GLU A 469 1.52 -2.82 -15.27
C GLU A 469 0.36 -1.94 -14.78
N LYS A 470 -0.53 -2.48 -13.93
CA LYS A 470 -1.65 -1.72 -13.34
C LYS A 470 -1.15 -0.82 -12.21
N THR A 471 -0.36 -1.36 -11.28
CA THR A 471 0.18 -0.56 -10.16
C THR A 471 1.18 0.48 -10.62
N ALA A 472 1.94 0.21 -11.69
CA ALA A 472 2.86 1.18 -12.31
C ALA A 472 2.17 2.47 -12.80
N LYS A 473 0.83 2.49 -12.90
CA LYS A 473 0.04 3.70 -13.23
C LYS A 473 -0.49 4.45 -12.01
N MET A 474 -0.38 3.85 -10.81
CA MET A 474 -0.93 4.38 -9.56
C MET A 474 0.16 4.67 -8.51
N TYR A 475 1.32 4.01 -8.62
CA TYR A 475 2.42 4.06 -7.67
C TYR A 475 3.58 4.80 -8.33
N THR A 476 4.27 5.64 -7.57
CA THR A 476 5.53 6.21 -8.03
C THR A 476 6.65 5.20 -7.78
N ASP A 477 7.48 4.91 -8.78
CA ASP A 477 8.56 3.92 -8.65
C ASP A 477 9.70 4.23 -9.61
N TYR A 478 10.90 3.76 -9.28
CA TYR A 478 12.05 3.79 -10.16
C TYR A 478 12.41 2.40 -10.66
N SER A 479 12.86 2.32 -11.91
CA SER A 479 13.42 1.13 -12.54
C SER A 479 14.74 1.50 -13.21
N LEU A 480 15.85 1.10 -12.59
CA LEU A 480 17.19 1.22 -13.14
C LEU A 480 17.48 0.01 -14.02
N MET A 481 17.91 0.24 -15.25
CA MET A 481 18.48 -0.78 -16.14
C MET A 481 19.93 -0.41 -16.41
N THR A 482 20.86 -1.31 -16.09
CA THR A 482 22.29 -1.05 -16.16
C THR A 482 23.04 -2.17 -16.89
N GLY A 483 24.06 -1.76 -17.65
CA GLY A 483 25.07 -2.64 -18.22
C GLY A 483 26.34 -2.75 -17.38
N ASP A 484 26.33 -2.27 -16.12
CA ASP A 484 27.46 -2.38 -15.21
C ASP A 484 27.71 -3.86 -14.83
N GLN A 485 28.93 -4.31 -15.07
CA GLN A 485 29.27 -5.73 -14.88
C GLN A 485 29.45 -6.09 -13.41
N GLY A 486 29.91 -5.17 -12.54
CA GLY A 486 30.06 -5.43 -11.11
C GLY A 486 28.69 -5.61 -10.42
N ILE A 487 27.69 -4.82 -10.83
CA ILE A 487 26.30 -5.03 -10.41
C ILE A 487 25.75 -6.35 -10.97
N GLY A 488 26.10 -6.70 -12.21
CA GLY A 488 25.75 -7.99 -12.82
C GLY A 488 26.31 -9.20 -12.07
N GLU A 489 27.58 -9.15 -11.69
CA GLU A 489 28.25 -10.19 -10.89
C GLU A 489 27.59 -10.37 -9.52
N ASP A 490 27.27 -9.27 -8.83
CA ASP A 490 26.52 -9.36 -7.57
C ASP A 490 25.11 -9.94 -7.76
N ALA A 491 24.44 -9.62 -8.87
CA ALA A 491 23.14 -10.21 -9.21
C ALA A 491 23.25 -11.73 -9.47
N VAL A 492 24.34 -12.19 -10.10
CA VAL A 492 24.63 -13.63 -10.26
C VAL A 492 24.76 -14.29 -8.90
N ILE A 493 25.56 -13.68 -7.99
CA ILE A 493 25.74 -14.16 -6.62
C ILE A 493 24.40 -14.19 -5.88
N PHE A 494 23.56 -13.16 -6.07
CA PHE A 494 22.25 -13.05 -5.44
C PHE A 494 21.36 -14.23 -5.84
N PHE A 495 21.17 -14.46 -7.14
CA PHE A 495 20.32 -15.56 -7.60
C PHE A 495 20.90 -16.94 -7.25
N LYS A 496 22.23 -17.10 -7.25
CA LYS A 496 22.88 -18.33 -6.78
C LYS A 496 22.55 -18.58 -5.32
N ASN A 497 22.70 -17.57 -4.47
CA ASN A 497 22.42 -17.64 -3.04
C ASN A 497 20.96 -17.97 -2.77
N MET A 498 20.02 -17.31 -3.47
CA MET A 498 18.60 -17.62 -3.35
C MET A 498 18.27 -19.06 -3.75
N ALA A 499 18.87 -19.57 -4.82
CA ALA A 499 18.63 -20.94 -5.27
C ALA A 499 19.11 -22.03 -4.30
N ILE A 500 20.05 -21.72 -3.41
CA ILE A 500 20.58 -22.65 -2.39
C ILE A 500 20.15 -22.27 -0.96
N GLY A 501 19.25 -21.31 -0.79
CA GLY A 501 18.78 -20.85 0.53
C GLY A 501 19.83 -20.09 1.36
N ASN A 502 20.89 -19.55 0.75
CA ASN A 502 21.92 -18.81 1.46
C ASN A 502 21.53 -17.33 1.62
N LEU A 503 21.29 -16.88 2.85
CA LEU A 503 21.01 -15.48 3.16
C LEU A 503 22.25 -14.65 3.52
N ASN A 504 23.38 -15.33 3.76
CA ASN A 504 24.64 -14.74 4.22
C ASN A 504 25.62 -14.47 3.07
N GLY A 505 25.09 -14.13 1.90
CA GLY A 505 25.88 -13.73 0.74
C GLY A 505 26.65 -12.44 0.98
N VAL A 506 27.86 -12.37 0.42
CA VAL A 506 28.66 -11.14 0.34
C VAL A 506 28.56 -10.59 -1.08
N TYR A 507 28.33 -9.28 -1.16
CA TYR A 507 28.15 -8.54 -2.41
C TYR A 507 29.07 -7.33 -2.38
N GLN A 508 29.66 -6.97 -3.53
CA GLN A 508 30.64 -5.89 -3.60
C GLN A 508 29.97 -4.51 -3.72
N ASN A 509 28.91 -4.43 -4.52
CA ASN A 509 28.19 -3.22 -4.90
C ASN A 509 26.75 -3.23 -4.37
N LEU A 510 26.00 -4.30 -4.66
CA LEU A 510 24.62 -4.45 -4.18
C LEU A 510 24.58 -4.57 -2.66
N ILE A 511 23.52 -4.02 -2.08
CA ILE A 511 23.23 -4.11 -0.66
C ILE A 511 21.99 -4.99 -0.51
N VAL A 512 22.14 -6.12 0.17
CA VAL A 512 21.09 -7.15 0.27
C VAL A 512 20.70 -7.38 1.73
N SER A 513 19.40 -7.27 2.04
CA SER A 513 18.82 -7.72 3.31
C SER A 513 18.69 -9.25 3.32
N PRO A 514 18.77 -9.93 4.47
CA PRO A 514 18.77 -9.37 5.83
C PRO A 514 20.16 -9.01 6.38
N THR A 515 21.23 -9.30 5.65
CA THR A 515 22.58 -9.32 6.22
C THR A 515 23.31 -7.98 6.14
N SER A 516 23.26 -7.30 4.99
CA SER A 516 24.14 -6.15 4.73
C SER A 516 23.43 -4.79 4.77
N LEU A 517 22.11 -4.75 4.56
CA LEU A 517 21.39 -3.49 4.35
C LEU A 517 21.42 -2.54 5.54
N LYS A 518 21.01 -3.02 6.72
CA LYS A 518 21.08 -2.22 7.94
C LYS A 518 22.51 -1.77 8.22
N GLN A 519 23.45 -2.70 8.25
CA GLN A 519 24.84 -2.42 8.60
C GLN A 519 25.48 -1.38 7.66
N LYS A 520 25.26 -1.50 6.35
CA LYS A 520 25.79 -0.56 5.36
C LYS A 520 25.18 0.84 5.50
N VAL A 521 23.86 0.93 5.72
CA VAL A 521 23.19 2.22 5.95
C VAL A 521 23.73 2.88 7.22
N LEU A 522 23.81 2.15 8.34
CA LEU A 522 24.35 2.70 9.59
C LEU A 522 25.80 3.19 9.43
N LYS A 523 26.64 2.43 8.72
CA LYS A 523 28.02 2.84 8.41
C LYS A 523 28.09 4.11 7.56
N LEU A 524 27.21 4.26 6.57
CA LEU A 524 27.13 5.48 5.76
C LEU A 524 26.65 6.69 6.60
N MET A 525 25.79 6.46 7.60
CA MET A 525 25.43 7.50 8.57
C MET A 525 26.61 7.85 9.48
N ASP A 526 27.42 6.89 9.92
CA ASP A 526 28.64 7.14 10.71
C ASP A 526 29.70 7.95 9.93
N GLU A 527 29.76 7.77 8.61
CA GLU A 527 30.58 8.62 7.73
C GLU A 527 30.11 10.08 7.75
N GLU A 528 28.80 10.34 7.74
CA GLU A 528 28.24 11.69 7.81
C GLU A 528 28.32 12.29 9.22
N ILE A 529 28.14 11.49 10.27
CA ILE A 529 28.31 11.89 11.68
C ILE A 529 29.71 12.46 11.91
N ARG A 530 30.74 11.83 11.36
CA ARG A 530 32.13 12.33 11.46
C ARG A 530 32.35 13.69 10.80
N LYS A 531 31.48 14.11 9.89
CA LYS A 531 31.50 15.43 9.24
C LYS A 531 30.76 16.50 10.06
N GLY A 532 30.04 16.12 11.11
CA GLY A 532 29.26 17.03 11.96
C GLY A 532 28.28 17.87 11.16
N SER A 533 28.32 19.20 11.31
CA SER A 533 27.42 20.14 10.62
C SER A 533 27.60 20.21 9.10
N ALA A 534 28.72 19.70 8.56
CA ALA A 534 28.93 19.54 7.13
C ALA A 534 28.30 18.24 6.57
N GLY A 535 27.87 17.32 7.44
CA GLY A 535 27.22 16.08 7.06
C GLY A 535 25.81 16.30 6.52
N ARG A 536 25.40 15.45 5.58
CA ARG A 536 24.08 15.52 4.94
C ARG A 536 23.49 14.14 4.67
N ILE A 537 22.25 13.95 5.10
CA ILE A 537 21.47 12.73 4.82
C ILE A 537 20.10 13.12 4.26
N ILE A 538 19.74 12.56 3.10
CA ILE A 538 18.37 12.61 2.56
C ILE A 538 17.90 11.20 2.31
N MET A 539 16.80 10.79 2.92
CA MET A 539 16.25 9.45 2.70
C MET A 539 14.76 9.52 2.43
N LYS A 540 14.34 8.92 1.32
CA LYS A 540 12.94 8.73 0.97
C LYS A 540 12.57 7.26 1.15
N MET A 541 11.46 7.01 1.82
CA MET A 541 10.89 5.67 2.00
C MET A 541 9.41 5.70 2.37
N ASN A 542 8.78 4.55 2.50
CA ASN A 542 7.37 4.48 2.88
C ASN A 542 7.20 4.50 4.39
N SER A 543 8.10 3.83 5.12
CA SER A 543 7.98 3.69 6.57
C SER A 543 9.34 3.65 7.29
N VAL A 544 9.36 4.13 8.54
CA VAL A 544 10.50 4.08 9.47
C VAL A 544 10.00 3.53 10.81
N THR A 545 10.46 2.33 11.18
CA THR A 545 10.17 1.71 12.48
C THR A 545 11.39 1.07 13.13
N ASP A 546 12.48 0.83 12.41
CA ASP A 546 13.68 0.15 12.90
C ASP A 546 14.41 0.98 13.98
N MET A 547 14.59 0.41 15.17
CA MET A 547 15.14 1.14 16.31
C MET A 547 16.63 1.47 16.18
N ASP A 548 17.41 0.66 15.47
CA ASP A 548 18.83 0.94 15.28
C ASP A 548 19.02 2.11 14.32
N PHE A 549 18.24 2.13 13.24
CA PHE A 549 18.17 3.27 12.34
C PHE A 549 17.69 4.54 13.07
N ILE A 550 16.63 4.46 13.86
CA ILE A 550 16.09 5.60 14.62
C ILE A 550 17.14 6.18 15.58
N ARG A 551 17.83 5.34 16.35
CA ARG A 551 18.90 5.79 17.25
C ARG A 551 20.04 6.44 16.49
N LYS A 552 20.44 5.87 15.35
CA LYS A 552 21.51 6.42 14.51
C LYS A 552 21.11 7.74 13.85
N ALA A 553 19.84 7.91 13.47
CA ALA A 553 19.32 9.17 12.95
C ALA A 553 19.31 10.27 14.01
N ALA A 554 18.94 9.94 15.25
CA ALA A 554 19.05 10.86 16.38
C ALA A 554 20.52 11.21 16.69
N GLU A 555 21.42 10.23 16.66
CA GLU A 555 22.87 10.46 16.81
C GLU A 555 23.43 11.40 15.73
N ALA A 556 23.06 11.18 14.46
CA ALA A 556 23.41 12.08 13.36
C ALA A 556 22.91 13.51 13.62
N SER A 557 21.66 13.64 14.04
CA SER A 557 21.11 14.95 14.40
C SER A 557 21.89 15.62 15.54
N ARG A 558 22.22 14.89 16.63
CA ARG A 558 23.02 15.42 17.75
C ARG A 558 24.43 15.84 17.33
N ALA A 559 25.02 15.16 16.35
CA ALA A 559 26.32 15.54 15.78
C ALA A 559 26.25 16.78 14.87
N GLY A 560 25.07 17.32 14.60
CA GLY A 560 24.87 18.49 13.74
C GLY A 560 24.54 18.14 12.27
N VAL A 561 24.48 16.85 11.91
CA VAL A 561 24.19 16.41 10.54
C VAL A 561 22.78 16.83 10.14
N LYS A 562 22.62 17.41 8.95
CA LYS A 562 21.29 17.75 8.41
C LYS A 562 20.60 16.51 7.85
N VAL A 563 19.54 16.05 8.51
CA VAL A 563 18.80 14.84 8.13
C VAL A 563 17.40 15.23 7.63
N ASP A 564 17.11 14.93 6.36
CA ASP A 564 15.74 15.04 5.81
C ASP A 564 15.19 13.67 5.45
N LEU A 565 14.09 13.31 6.09
CA LEU A 565 13.34 12.09 5.81
C LEU A 565 12.07 12.44 5.03
N ILE A 566 11.87 11.79 3.89
CA ILE A 566 10.63 11.85 3.11
C ILE A 566 9.87 10.53 3.33
N VAL A 567 8.93 10.52 4.28
CA VAL A 567 8.23 9.32 4.74
C VAL A 567 6.73 9.52 4.60
N ARG A 568 6.11 8.81 3.67
CA ARG A 568 4.66 8.97 3.44
C ARG A 568 3.80 8.30 4.52
N GLY A 569 4.19 7.11 4.97
CA GLY A 569 3.43 6.25 5.87
C GLY A 569 3.83 6.42 7.34
N ILE A 570 4.26 5.31 7.94
CA ILE A 570 4.61 5.22 9.37
C ILE A 570 5.98 5.85 9.59
N CYS A 571 6.11 6.73 10.57
CA CYS A 571 7.40 7.25 11.02
C CYS A 571 7.43 7.28 12.54
N CYS A 572 8.29 6.44 13.14
CA CYS A 572 8.39 6.29 14.59
C CYS A 572 9.42 7.21 15.26
N ILE A 573 10.19 8.00 14.50
CA ILE A 573 11.06 9.06 15.03
C ILE A 573 10.36 10.42 14.96
N LEU A 574 10.49 11.21 16.02
CA LEU A 574 9.95 12.56 16.14
C LEU A 574 11.05 13.59 15.79
N PRO A 575 10.79 14.52 14.86
CA PRO A 575 11.74 15.60 14.53
C PRO A 575 11.70 16.74 15.54
N GLY A 576 12.78 17.51 15.62
CA GLY A 576 12.81 18.78 16.35
C GLY A 576 12.75 18.67 17.87
N ILE A 577 13.08 17.51 18.45
CA ILE A 577 13.19 17.34 19.89
C ILE A 577 14.52 17.96 20.36
N PRO A 578 14.50 18.97 21.25
CA PRO A 578 15.72 19.62 21.75
C PRO A 578 16.74 18.62 22.30
N GLY A 579 18.00 18.76 21.90
CA GLY A 579 19.09 17.87 22.33
C GLY A 579 19.09 16.47 21.70
N GLU A 580 18.09 16.13 20.87
CA GLU A 580 17.95 14.78 20.28
C GLU A 580 17.82 14.82 18.75
N THR A 581 16.83 15.54 18.22
CA THR A 581 16.46 15.49 16.78
C THR A 581 16.29 16.87 16.14
N GLU A 582 16.94 17.91 16.67
CA GLU A 582 16.87 19.30 16.19
C GLU A 582 17.26 19.49 14.71
N ASN A 583 18.19 18.69 14.20
CA ASN A 583 18.65 18.74 12.81
C ASN A 583 17.93 17.73 11.89
N LEU A 584 16.91 17.04 12.41
CA LEU A 584 16.10 16.08 11.68
C LEU A 584 14.75 16.70 11.30
N LYS A 585 14.39 16.60 10.02
CA LYS A 585 13.09 16.98 9.50
C LYS A 585 12.41 15.79 8.85
N VAL A 586 11.10 15.68 9.03
CA VAL A 586 10.27 14.67 8.36
C VAL A 586 9.22 15.37 7.51
N THR A 587 9.22 15.05 6.21
CA THR A 587 8.23 15.49 5.24
C THR A 587 7.44 14.28 4.75
N SER A 588 6.13 14.42 4.61
CA SER A 588 5.27 13.43 3.98
C SER A 588 4.49 14.04 2.84
N ILE A 589 4.33 13.28 1.76
CA ILE A 589 3.53 13.66 0.61
C ILE A 589 2.51 12.55 0.38
N VAL A 590 1.24 12.95 0.41
CA VAL A 590 0.08 12.14 0.00
C VAL A 590 -0.64 12.96 -1.06
N GLY A 591 -0.94 12.34 -2.20
CA GLY A 591 -1.51 13.01 -3.36
C GLY A 591 -2.08 12.00 -4.35
N ARG A 592 -2.21 12.41 -5.61
CA ARG A 592 -2.80 11.62 -6.70
C ARG A 592 -2.16 10.23 -6.84
N TYR A 593 -0.83 10.18 -6.79
CA TYR A 593 -0.08 8.92 -6.88
C TYR A 593 0.45 8.48 -5.53
N LEU A 594 0.51 7.16 -5.35
CA LEU A 594 1.03 6.55 -4.14
C LEU A 594 2.56 6.64 -4.13
N GLU A 595 3.10 7.51 -3.28
CA GLU A 595 4.54 7.66 -3.13
C GLU A 595 5.20 6.36 -2.68
N HIS A 596 5.95 5.67 -3.54
CA HIS A 596 6.47 4.33 -3.23
C HIS A 596 8.00 4.10 -3.36
N PRO A 597 8.82 4.93 -4.03
CA PRO A 597 10.23 4.61 -4.24
C PRO A 597 11.03 4.82 -2.97
N ARG A 598 12.09 4.02 -2.79
CA ARG A 598 13.08 4.19 -1.72
C ARG A 598 14.41 4.64 -2.30
N VAL A 599 14.91 5.76 -1.80
CA VAL A 599 16.16 6.39 -2.25
C VAL A 599 16.93 6.91 -1.04
N PHE A 600 18.22 6.59 -0.94
CA PHE A 600 19.09 7.01 0.16
C PHE A 600 20.25 7.82 -0.39
N VAL A 601 20.47 9.01 0.16
CA VAL A 601 21.52 9.94 -0.25
C VAL A 601 22.34 10.34 0.97
N PHE A 602 23.66 10.19 0.87
CA PHE A 602 24.63 10.57 1.88
C PHE A 602 25.66 11.53 1.27
N GLY A 603 25.93 12.66 1.94
CA GLY A 603 26.88 13.68 1.53
C GLY A 603 26.30 14.80 0.64
N THR A 604 27.20 15.65 0.13
CA THR A 604 26.89 16.79 -0.76
C THR A 604 27.84 16.82 -1.96
N GLY A 605 27.43 17.47 -3.06
CA GLY A 605 28.26 17.62 -4.25
C GLY A 605 28.59 16.32 -4.96
N ASP A 606 29.79 16.24 -5.55
CA ASP A 606 30.21 15.12 -6.39
C ASP A 606 30.55 13.84 -5.59
N GLU A 607 30.81 13.96 -4.29
CA GLU A 607 31.04 12.82 -3.38
C GLU A 607 29.75 12.15 -2.91
N GLN A 608 28.59 12.61 -3.37
CA GLN A 608 27.29 12.05 -2.99
C GLN A 608 27.19 10.57 -3.35
N LYS A 609 26.83 9.77 -2.34
CA LYS A 609 26.48 8.36 -2.50
C LYS A 609 24.96 8.25 -2.57
N VAL A 610 24.46 7.77 -3.71
CA VAL A 610 23.02 7.59 -3.97
C VAL A 610 22.73 6.12 -4.14
N TYR A 611 21.71 5.64 -3.44
CA TYR A 611 21.19 4.27 -3.56
C TYR A 611 19.69 4.31 -3.84
N LEU A 612 19.20 3.36 -4.62
CA LEU A 612 17.76 3.08 -4.73
C LEU A 612 17.50 1.60 -4.44
N GLY A 613 16.33 1.26 -3.91
CA GLY A 613 16.02 -0.12 -3.60
C GLY A 613 14.59 -0.38 -3.17
N SER A 614 14.35 -1.60 -2.70
CA SER A 614 13.02 -2.08 -2.32
C SER A 614 12.72 -1.95 -0.82
N ALA A 615 13.74 -1.74 0.03
CA ALA A 615 13.61 -1.76 1.48
C ALA A 615 13.20 -0.40 2.09
N ASP A 616 12.25 -0.45 3.01
CA ASP A 616 12.03 0.58 4.02
C ASP A 616 12.95 0.39 5.24
N MET A 617 13.08 1.41 6.11
CA MET A 617 13.79 1.27 7.40
C MET A 617 12.85 0.70 8.47
N MET A 618 12.38 -0.52 8.25
CA MET A 618 11.60 -1.31 9.19
C MET A 618 12.32 -2.62 9.49
N THR A 619 12.26 -3.10 10.73
CA THR A 619 12.92 -4.34 11.19
C THR A 619 12.66 -5.53 10.25
N ARG A 620 11.42 -5.69 9.79
CA ARG A 620 11.06 -6.75 8.83
C ARG A 620 11.79 -6.64 7.49
N ASN A 621 12.02 -5.42 6.99
CA ASN A 621 12.65 -5.18 5.69
C ASN A 621 14.19 -5.27 5.81
N THR A 622 14.73 -4.89 6.96
CA THR A 622 16.16 -4.94 7.24
C THR A 622 16.63 -6.33 7.68
N GLU A 623 15.77 -7.15 8.29
CA GLU A 623 16.18 -8.42 8.94
C GLU A 623 15.37 -9.66 8.58
N LYS A 624 14.12 -9.53 8.10
CA LYS A 624 13.22 -10.69 7.86
C LYS A 624 12.76 -10.81 6.41
N ARG A 625 13.33 -9.99 5.51
CA ARG A 625 13.05 -10.01 4.07
C ARG A 625 14.33 -10.00 3.29
N VAL A 626 14.24 -10.57 2.09
CA VAL A 626 15.26 -10.40 1.08
C VAL A 626 14.90 -9.17 0.26
N GLU A 627 15.66 -8.10 0.46
CA GLU A 627 15.52 -6.81 -0.22
C GLU A 627 16.84 -6.47 -0.91
N VAL A 628 16.80 -5.63 -1.94
CA VAL A 628 17.99 -5.16 -2.66
C VAL A 628 17.99 -3.65 -2.74
N ALA A 629 19.14 -3.04 -2.46
CA ALA A 629 19.45 -1.66 -2.80
C ALA A 629 20.71 -1.61 -3.68
N CYS A 630 20.66 -0.79 -4.71
CA CYS A 630 21.68 -0.64 -5.73
C CYS A 630 22.32 0.76 -5.63
N PRO A 631 23.66 0.86 -5.62
CA PRO A 631 24.33 2.15 -5.79
C PRO A 631 24.07 2.69 -7.20
N ILE A 632 23.98 4.00 -7.33
CA ILE A 632 23.88 4.68 -8.62
C ILE A 632 25.24 5.24 -8.95
N TYR A 633 25.88 4.77 -10.02
CA TYR A 633 27.18 5.27 -10.46
C TYR A 633 27.06 6.40 -11.49
N ASP A 634 26.12 6.30 -12.42
CA ASP A 634 25.88 7.31 -13.45
C ASP A 634 25.56 8.69 -12.85
N ALA A 635 26.39 9.67 -13.20
CA ALA A 635 26.32 11.01 -12.63
C ALA A 635 25.03 11.77 -13.03
N ALA A 636 24.49 11.53 -14.22
CA ALA A 636 23.25 12.17 -14.66
C ALA A 636 22.05 11.60 -13.90
N ILE A 637 22.02 10.28 -13.68
CA ILE A 637 20.98 9.62 -12.88
C ILE A 637 21.06 10.07 -11.41
N LYS A 638 22.26 10.16 -10.82
CA LYS A 638 22.45 10.72 -9.46
C LYS A 638 21.85 12.12 -9.34
N LYS A 639 22.23 13.03 -10.25
CA LYS A 639 21.73 14.42 -10.28
C LYS A 639 20.21 14.48 -10.44
N ARG A 640 19.63 13.64 -11.30
CA ARG A 640 18.17 13.55 -11.50
C ARG A 640 17.46 13.12 -10.21
N LEU A 641 17.92 12.06 -9.55
CA LEU A 641 17.33 11.55 -8.31
C LEU A 641 17.42 12.57 -7.17
N VAL A 642 18.58 13.20 -6.96
CA VAL A 642 18.76 14.24 -5.93
C VAL A 642 17.87 15.45 -6.21
N ARG A 643 17.77 15.88 -7.48
CA ARG A 643 16.85 16.95 -7.89
C ARG A 643 15.40 16.60 -7.58
N TYR A 644 14.96 15.37 -7.87
CA TYR A 644 13.60 14.93 -7.54
C TYR A 644 13.33 14.98 -6.04
N LEU A 645 14.27 14.49 -5.21
CA LEU A 645 14.14 14.59 -3.75
C LEU A 645 14.05 16.05 -3.27
N ASN A 646 14.84 16.95 -3.86
CA ASN A 646 14.78 18.38 -3.53
C ASN A 646 13.45 19.03 -3.93
N ILE A 647 12.88 18.66 -5.09
CA ILE A 647 11.54 19.12 -5.51
C ILE A 647 10.47 18.63 -4.52
N MET A 648 10.56 17.37 -4.08
CA MET A 648 9.66 16.82 -3.06
C MET A 648 9.83 17.54 -1.71
N LEU A 649 11.05 17.86 -1.30
CA LEU A 649 11.30 18.67 -0.10
C LEU A 649 10.82 20.11 -0.26
N ALA A 650 10.75 20.65 -1.48
CA ALA A 650 10.26 21.99 -1.77
C ALA A 650 8.74 22.08 -1.95
N ASP A 651 8.04 20.94 -2.05
CA ASP A 651 6.59 20.91 -2.20
C ASP A 651 5.88 21.68 -1.07
N ASN A 652 4.94 22.53 -1.47
CA ASN A 652 4.12 23.39 -0.61
C ASN A 652 2.62 23.28 -0.93
N VAL A 653 2.21 22.23 -1.67
CA VAL A 653 0.82 21.96 -2.03
C VAL A 653 0.31 20.68 -1.40
N LYS A 654 1.10 19.60 -1.45
CA LYS A 654 0.75 18.26 -0.92
C LYS A 654 1.70 17.80 0.18
N ALA A 655 2.81 18.48 0.42
CA ALA A 655 3.69 18.14 1.52
C ALA A 655 3.15 18.57 2.89
N ARG A 656 3.30 17.69 3.88
CA ARG A 656 3.10 17.95 5.30
C ARG A 656 4.42 17.76 6.04
N LYS A 657 4.76 18.68 6.94
CA LYS A 657 5.89 18.51 7.88
C LYS A 657 5.38 17.85 9.15
N MET A 658 6.13 16.90 9.70
CA MET A 658 5.83 16.37 11.04
C MET A 658 6.33 17.35 12.09
N LEU A 659 5.53 17.57 13.13
CA LEU A 659 5.86 18.38 14.30
C LEU A 659 6.46 17.51 15.43
N PRO A 660 7.06 18.11 16.47
CA PRO A 660 7.64 17.38 17.61
C PRO A 660 6.69 16.44 18.35
N ASP A 661 5.38 16.66 18.29
CA ASP A 661 4.35 15.81 18.90
C ASP A 661 3.86 14.66 17.97
N GLY A 662 4.45 14.58 16.77
CA GLY A 662 4.14 13.61 15.73
C GLY A 662 2.94 13.97 14.86
N THR A 663 2.24 15.08 15.14
CA THR A 663 1.18 15.60 14.25
C THR A 663 1.77 16.16 12.97
N TYR A 664 0.94 16.31 11.94
CA TYR A 664 1.35 16.80 10.65
C TYR A 664 0.71 18.14 10.33
N GLN A 665 1.50 19.07 9.79
CA GLN A 665 1.02 20.36 9.32
C GLN A 665 1.35 20.52 7.84
N LYS A 666 0.37 20.95 7.04
CA LYS A 666 0.59 21.31 5.63
C LYS A 666 1.70 22.35 5.52
N LYS A 667 2.65 22.11 4.62
CA LYS A 667 3.67 23.11 4.30
C LYS A 667 3.01 24.22 3.50
N THR A 668 3.14 25.46 3.97
CA THR A 668 2.60 26.64 3.30
C THR A 668 3.71 27.66 3.07
N GLY A 669 3.53 28.54 2.08
CA GLY A 669 4.49 29.58 1.72
C GLY A 669 5.55 29.15 0.71
N GLY A 670 6.42 30.09 0.35
CA GLY A 670 7.39 29.98 -0.76
C GLY A 670 7.04 30.94 -1.90
N GLU A 671 8.05 31.37 -2.65
CA GLU A 671 7.86 32.33 -3.76
C GLU A 671 7.06 31.74 -4.93
N ARG A 672 7.05 30.41 -5.07
CA ARG A 672 6.35 29.68 -6.13
C ARG A 672 5.57 28.50 -5.56
N THR A 673 4.41 28.22 -6.15
CA THR A 673 3.63 27.02 -5.87
C THR A 673 4.31 25.80 -6.51
N ILE A 674 4.61 24.78 -5.71
CA ILE A 674 5.28 23.54 -6.14
C ILE A 674 4.46 22.36 -5.63
N CYS A 675 3.84 21.63 -6.56
CA CYS A 675 3.29 20.29 -6.35
C CYS A 675 4.23 19.30 -7.04
N ALA A 676 4.88 18.43 -6.27
CA ALA A 676 5.94 17.57 -6.80
C ALA A 676 5.44 16.64 -7.91
N GLN A 677 4.26 16.01 -7.72
CA GLN A 677 3.71 15.08 -8.69
C GLN A 677 3.29 15.77 -9.99
N GLU A 678 2.68 16.95 -9.92
CA GLU A 678 2.36 17.76 -11.09
C GLU A 678 3.62 18.24 -11.81
N TYR A 679 4.66 18.65 -11.07
CA TYR A 679 5.94 19.00 -11.64
C TYR A 679 6.54 17.84 -12.44
N PHE A 680 6.54 16.62 -11.89
CA PHE A 680 7.08 15.45 -12.58
C PHE A 680 6.23 15.01 -13.77
N MET A 681 4.90 15.13 -13.69
CA MET A 681 4.01 14.93 -14.84
C MET A 681 4.32 15.91 -15.98
N LYS A 682 4.46 17.20 -15.65
CA LYS A 682 4.79 18.24 -16.62
C LYS A 682 6.17 18.01 -17.23
N GLU A 683 7.17 17.71 -16.40
CA GLU A 683 8.52 17.40 -16.89
C GLU A 683 8.51 16.22 -17.86
N ALA A 684 7.73 15.17 -17.59
CA ALA A 684 7.61 14.04 -18.50
C ALA A 684 6.90 14.39 -19.83
N LEU A 685 5.92 15.32 -19.80
CA LEU A 685 5.24 15.81 -21.01
C LEU A 685 6.16 16.70 -21.86
N ASP A 686 6.96 17.55 -21.22
CA ASP A 686 7.85 18.51 -21.87
C ASP A 686 9.19 17.88 -22.29
N ALA A 687 9.46 16.63 -21.88
CA ALA A 687 10.73 15.96 -22.16
C ALA A 687 10.91 15.66 -23.65
N GLU A 688 11.82 16.37 -24.30
CA GLU A 688 12.20 16.11 -25.68
C GLU A 688 12.92 14.75 -25.80
N ARG A 689 12.50 13.95 -26.79
CA ARG A 689 13.18 12.69 -27.08
C ARG A 689 14.46 12.94 -27.87
N PRO A 690 15.52 12.14 -27.64
CA PRO A 690 16.66 12.12 -28.54
C PRO A 690 16.19 11.64 -29.93
N VAL A 691 16.02 12.57 -30.87
CA VAL A 691 15.75 12.25 -32.27
C VAL A 691 16.99 11.57 -32.82
N ARG A 692 16.80 10.40 -33.44
CA ARG A 692 17.88 9.72 -34.15
C ARG A 692 18.40 10.67 -35.23
N THR A 693 19.58 11.26 -35.04
CA THR A 693 20.32 11.84 -36.15
C THR A 693 20.55 10.70 -37.12
N LYS A 694 19.79 10.68 -38.22
CA LYS A 694 20.12 9.83 -39.36
C LYS A 694 21.54 10.24 -39.74
N GLU A 695 22.54 9.46 -39.34
CA GLU A 695 23.83 9.52 -39.98
C GLU A 695 23.53 9.44 -41.48
N LYS A 696 23.70 10.57 -42.18
CA LYS A 696 23.74 10.59 -43.62
C LYS A 696 24.88 9.63 -43.95
N LYS A 697 24.55 8.37 -44.28
CA LYS A 697 25.49 7.46 -44.91
C LYS A 697 25.89 8.15 -46.20
N ASN A 698 26.99 8.90 -46.15
CA ASN A 698 27.56 9.58 -47.30
C ASN A 698 27.71 8.54 -48.40
N LEU A 699 27.06 8.77 -49.55
CA LEU A 699 27.13 7.93 -50.75
C LEU A 699 28.58 7.58 -51.12
N LEU A 700 29.53 8.46 -50.79
CA LEU A 700 30.98 8.30 -50.94
C LEU A 700 31.56 7.07 -50.22
N SER A 701 30.95 6.60 -49.12
CA SER A 701 31.40 5.40 -48.38
C SER A 701 30.97 4.08 -49.05
N ARG A 702 29.93 4.11 -49.91
CA ARG A 702 29.53 2.97 -50.73
C ARG A 702 30.38 2.84 -51.99
N VAL A 703 30.80 3.95 -52.59
CA VAL A 703 31.65 3.95 -53.80
C VAL A 703 33.09 3.48 -53.49
N ARG A 704 33.65 3.82 -52.32
CA ARG A 704 34.98 3.33 -51.92
C ARG A 704 35.07 1.82 -51.64
N ARG A 705 33.93 1.13 -51.48
CA ARG A 705 33.90 -0.32 -51.26
C ARG A 705 33.77 -1.13 -52.56
N TRP A 706 33.57 -0.46 -53.69
CA TRP A 706 33.56 -1.08 -55.02
C TRP A 706 34.94 -1.02 -55.72
N PHE A 707 35.86 -0.20 -55.20
CA PHE A 707 37.24 -0.05 -55.70
C PHE A 707 38.30 -0.58 -54.70
N ARG A 708 37.97 -1.61 -53.92
CA ARG A 708 38.93 -2.35 -53.11
C ARG A 708 38.73 -3.84 -53.24
#